data_AF-A0A378KP63-F1
#
_entry.id   AF-A0A378KP63-F1
#
_cell.length_a   1.000
_cell.length_b   1.000
_cell.length_c   1.000
_cell.angle_alpha   90.00
_cell.angle_beta   90.00
_cell.angle_gamma   90.00
#
_symmetry.space_group_name_H-M   'P 1'
#
loop_
_entity.id
_entity.type
_entity.pdbx_description
1 polymer ?
#
loop_
_entity_poly.entity_id
_entity_poly.type
_entity_poly.pdbx_seq_one_letter_code
_entity_poly.pdbx_strand_id
1 'polypeptide(L)'
;MSNKTWGGRFKKSLDPLAKAFNASLAFDHVLYSYDILGSQTHAKMLARQGIIQSEEAQAICAALEEIKGELDKGEHVLQDEYEDIHMFIEHLLIEKIGETGKKLHTGRSRNDQVALDLRLYTRDAASKIIGLLHSVRDVLQKLAMKHADDRMPGYTHLQQAQPIYLGWVFDAYLSMLVRDISRFEDMRNRMNFSPLGAGALAGSNLPLDRNWVAQTLGFSGIINNTLDAVSDRDFIMEFCSAASILMVHLSRLAEDLILWATQEFGFITLDDAFATGSSLMPNKKNPDILELIRGKSGRVFGHLLGIVTVLKGLPLAYNKDLQEDKEGLFDTVNTLVSCLTILPPFLESLDFNTELMEKKANSGFLNATAVLEALIMQGIPFRDAHHQVGQMVAAALENQCSLEELHPEVSGFLSKPIKPLNPQQVDSVQLKHVVTGMELDGQDIRLLLDSASRIKKNPLEFSNTLLGKNLVMIFEKPSFRTRLSFTLAMENMGGTAIESISNSRKHEEPRDLIRVLNGYCDFVMVRTHDDTVLTEMVNYSKVPIINGLSALYHPCQVLADLLSLQEHFGTLDGLTIAYIGDGNNVLHSLLLMAPLVGVKINYCCPESHQPREEILNQCTSSLESMITCYSTPEEAVRHVDAVYTDVWTSMGFVNQDNEDCFTGFQVNEALMAQANSGAVFMHCMPMERGKEVTDSLPDHSCSIIFAQSENRLHVQKALLLFLGQ
;
A
#
# COMPACT_ATOMS: atom_id res chain seq x y z
N MET A 1 -10.07 18.42 -52.04
CA MET A 1 -9.88 19.51 -51.07
C MET A 1 -10.50 19.05 -49.76
N SER A 2 -9.67 18.65 -48.80
CA SER A 2 -10.10 18.27 -47.46
C SER A 2 -10.68 19.52 -46.77
N ASN A 3 -11.98 19.52 -46.48
CA ASN A 3 -12.59 20.54 -45.62
C ASN A 3 -12.11 20.28 -44.20
N LYS A 4 -11.29 21.19 -43.65
CA LYS A 4 -10.86 21.15 -42.25
C LYS A 4 -12.09 21.00 -41.33
N THR A 5 -11.95 20.25 -40.25
CA THR A 5 -12.99 19.97 -39.23
C THR A 5 -13.68 21.23 -38.68
N TRP A 6 -13.04 22.40 -38.76
CA TRP A 6 -13.56 23.70 -38.34
C TRP A 6 -13.67 24.76 -39.47
N GLY A 7 -13.48 24.36 -40.73
CA GLY A 7 -13.25 25.28 -41.86
C GLY A 7 -14.48 25.99 -42.45
N GLY A 8 -15.70 25.51 -42.22
CA GLY A 8 -16.91 26.01 -42.91
C GLY A 8 -17.26 27.48 -42.66
N ARG A 9 -16.71 28.10 -41.61
CA ARG A 9 -16.95 29.50 -41.23
C ARG A 9 -15.89 30.48 -41.76
N PHE A 10 -14.73 29.99 -42.19
CA PHE A 10 -13.57 30.85 -42.46
C PHE A 10 -13.55 31.33 -43.91
N LYS A 11 -13.38 32.65 -44.10
CA LYS A 11 -13.34 33.29 -45.43
C LYS A 11 -11.93 33.38 -46.03
N LYS A 12 -10.90 33.05 -45.26
CA LYS A 12 -9.48 33.06 -45.64
C LYS A 12 -8.80 31.80 -45.10
N SER A 13 -7.77 31.33 -45.79
CA SER A 13 -6.87 30.31 -45.23
C SER A 13 -6.12 30.85 -44.02
N LEU A 14 -5.76 29.95 -43.10
CA LEU A 14 -4.90 30.28 -41.97
C LEU A 14 -3.51 30.69 -42.51
N ASP A 15 -2.91 31.71 -41.91
CA ASP A 15 -1.55 32.12 -42.25
C ASP A 15 -0.56 30.98 -41.97
N PRO A 16 0.45 30.72 -42.83
CA PRO A 16 1.41 29.64 -42.61
C PRO A 16 2.17 29.74 -41.28
N LEU A 17 2.50 30.95 -40.80
CA LEU A 17 3.17 31.15 -39.52
C LEU A 17 2.24 30.80 -38.35
N ALA A 18 0.98 31.24 -38.42
CA ALA A 18 -0.03 30.90 -37.42
C ALA A 18 -0.31 29.39 -37.39
N LYS A 19 -0.26 28.73 -38.56
CA LYS A 19 -0.41 27.28 -38.66
C LYS A 19 0.74 26.55 -37.97
N ALA A 20 1.98 26.93 -38.26
CA ALA A 20 3.16 26.32 -37.66
C ALA A 20 3.19 26.52 -36.13
N PHE A 21 2.80 27.70 -35.65
CA PHE A 21 2.75 28.01 -34.21
C PHE A 21 1.66 27.21 -33.47
N ASN A 22 0.54 26.91 -34.13
CA ASN A 22 -0.60 26.23 -33.52
C ASN A 22 -0.50 24.70 -33.57
N ALA A 23 0.33 24.15 -34.45
CA ALA A 23 0.45 22.71 -34.67
C ALA A 23 1.08 22.00 -33.46
N SER A 24 0.55 20.83 -33.11
CA SER A 24 1.07 19.97 -32.03
C SER A 24 1.55 18.61 -32.51
N LEU A 25 1.36 18.25 -33.80
CA LEU A 25 1.71 16.92 -34.32
C LEU A 25 3.17 16.50 -34.04
N ALA A 26 4.09 17.47 -34.05
CA ALA A 26 5.51 17.25 -33.79
C ALA A 26 5.78 16.58 -32.43
N PHE A 27 4.90 16.76 -31.43
CA PHE A 27 5.04 16.19 -30.09
C PHE A 27 3.85 15.36 -29.63
N ASP A 28 2.62 15.65 -30.08
CA ASP A 28 1.42 14.92 -29.65
C ASP A 28 1.22 13.59 -30.38
N HIS A 29 2.02 13.30 -31.43
CA HIS A 29 1.97 12.02 -32.12
C HIS A 29 2.14 10.83 -31.15
N VAL A 30 2.84 10.99 -30.03
CA VAL A 30 2.97 9.95 -28.98
C VAL A 30 1.62 9.48 -28.41
N LEU A 31 0.54 10.24 -28.62
CA LEU A 31 -0.81 9.92 -28.17
C LEU A 31 -1.60 9.03 -29.14
N TYR A 32 -1.06 8.66 -30.32
CA TYR A 32 -1.85 7.98 -31.36
C TYR A 32 -2.55 6.71 -30.88
N SER A 33 -1.88 5.91 -30.04
CA SER A 33 -2.43 4.65 -29.53
C SER A 33 -3.61 4.88 -28.59
N TYR A 34 -3.57 5.96 -27.80
CA TYR A 34 -4.63 6.36 -26.88
C TYR A 34 -5.81 6.99 -27.63
N ASP A 35 -5.55 7.85 -28.62
CA ASP A 35 -6.59 8.40 -29.50
C ASP A 35 -7.37 7.28 -30.21
N ILE A 36 -6.64 6.29 -30.75
CA ILE A 36 -7.23 5.14 -31.42
C ILE A 36 -8.09 4.33 -30.45
N LEU A 37 -7.58 4.00 -29.26
CA LEU A 37 -8.32 3.25 -28.25
C LEU A 37 -9.60 3.99 -27.81
N GLY A 38 -9.49 5.29 -27.56
CA GLY A 38 -10.61 6.16 -27.23
C GLY A 38 -11.64 6.24 -28.37
N SER A 39 -11.17 6.34 -29.61
CA SER A 39 -11.99 6.37 -30.82
C SER A 39 -12.71 5.05 -31.09
N GLN A 40 -12.05 3.90 -30.94
CA GLN A 40 -12.68 2.59 -31.03
C GLN A 40 -13.79 2.42 -29.97
N THR A 41 -13.52 2.85 -28.73
CA THR A 41 -14.51 2.78 -27.66
C THR A 41 -15.69 3.70 -27.92
N HIS A 42 -15.44 4.92 -28.41
CA HIS A 42 -16.48 5.88 -28.79
C HIS A 42 -17.37 5.32 -29.91
N ALA A 43 -16.79 4.73 -30.97
CA ALA A 43 -17.55 4.11 -32.05
C ALA A 43 -18.47 2.99 -31.55
N LYS A 44 -17.96 2.12 -30.66
CA LYS A 44 -18.75 1.05 -30.04
C LYS A 44 -19.91 1.61 -29.20
N MET A 45 -19.69 2.69 -28.45
CA MET A 45 -20.74 3.38 -27.70
C MET A 45 -21.81 3.97 -28.62
N LEU A 46 -21.42 4.62 -29.72
CA LEU A 46 -22.36 5.16 -30.69
C LEU A 46 -23.27 4.07 -31.28
N ALA A 47 -22.72 2.90 -31.62
CA ALA A 47 -23.52 1.77 -32.10
C ALA A 47 -24.45 1.21 -31.02
N ARG A 48 -23.96 1.08 -29.79
CA ARG A 48 -24.77 0.64 -28.63
C ARG A 48 -25.99 1.54 -28.40
N GLN A 49 -25.85 2.84 -28.66
CA GLN A 49 -26.91 3.84 -28.52
C GLN A 49 -27.75 4.02 -29.80
N GLY A 50 -27.50 3.20 -30.85
CA GLY A 50 -28.22 3.25 -32.11
C GLY A 50 -27.96 4.52 -32.94
N ILE A 51 -26.89 5.27 -32.65
CA ILE A 51 -26.53 6.51 -33.35
C ILE A 51 -25.86 6.17 -34.70
N ILE A 52 -25.09 5.09 -34.75
CA ILE A 52 -24.53 4.50 -35.98
C ILE A 52 -24.88 3.02 -36.06
N GLN A 53 -24.81 2.43 -37.25
CA GLN A 53 -25.06 0.98 -37.41
C GLN A 53 -23.92 0.15 -36.81
N SER A 54 -24.20 -1.09 -36.43
CA SER A 54 -23.19 -1.98 -35.82
C SER A 54 -22.07 -2.32 -36.80
N GLU A 55 -22.41 -2.48 -38.08
CA GLU A 55 -21.48 -2.73 -39.18
C GLU A 55 -20.56 -1.52 -39.40
N GLU A 56 -21.09 -0.30 -39.24
CA GLU A 56 -20.31 0.93 -39.35
C GLU A 56 -19.28 1.05 -38.21
N ALA A 57 -19.70 0.74 -36.98
CA ALA A 57 -18.78 0.72 -35.83
C ALA A 57 -17.68 -0.34 -35.97
N GLN A 58 -18.02 -1.53 -36.50
CA GLN A 58 -17.04 -2.58 -36.77
C GLN A 58 -16.04 -2.15 -37.84
N ALA A 59 -16.50 -1.53 -38.93
CA ALA A 59 -15.63 -1.00 -39.97
C ALA A 59 -14.68 0.08 -39.45
N ILE A 60 -15.20 1.01 -38.61
CA ILE A 60 -14.38 2.02 -37.95
C ILE A 60 -13.32 1.36 -37.05
N CYS A 61 -13.70 0.39 -36.21
CA CYS A 61 -12.76 -0.23 -35.29
C CYS A 61 -11.65 -1.00 -36.02
N ALA A 62 -12.00 -1.74 -37.08
CA ALA A 62 -11.05 -2.48 -37.89
C ALA A 62 -10.07 -1.55 -38.61
N ALA A 63 -10.56 -0.47 -39.22
CA ALA A 63 -9.71 0.52 -39.88
C ALA A 63 -8.78 1.24 -38.90
N LEU A 64 -9.26 1.57 -37.70
CA LEU A 64 -8.42 2.17 -36.65
C LEU A 64 -7.32 1.21 -36.16
N GLU A 65 -7.61 -0.09 -36.08
CA GLU A 65 -6.61 -1.10 -35.72
C GLU A 65 -5.53 -1.23 -36.80
N GLU A 66 -5.93 -1.19 -38.07
CA GLU A 66 -5.00 -1.17 -39.20
C GLU A 66 -4.12 0.09 -39.18
N ILE A 67 -4.72 1.27 -39.00
CA ILE A 67 -3.99 2.55 -38.87
C ILE A 67 -3.00 2.48 -37.71
N LYS A 68 -3.38 1.91 -36.57
CA LYS A 68 -2.47 1.71 -35.44
C LYS A 68 -1.26 0.88 -35.86
N GLY A 69 -1.48 -0.24 -36.55
CA GLY A 69 -0.40 -1.11 -37.03
C GLY A 69 0.52 -0.44 -38.06
N GLU A 70 0.00 0.45 -38.90
CA GLU A 70 0.79 1.25 -39.85
C GLU A 70 1.65 2.30 -39.11
N LEU A 71 1.08 2.97 -38.10
CA LEU A 71 1.79 3.94 -37.26
C LEU A 71 2.87 3.29 -36.39
N ASP A 72 2.59 2.11 -35.81
CA ASP A 72 3.57 1.33 -35.04
C ASP A 72 4.83 0.99 -35.87
N LYS A 73 4.66 0.80 -37.18
CA LYS A 73 5.75 0.49 -38.13
C LYS A 73 6.41 1.73 -38.75
N GLY A 74 5.88 2.93 -38.49
CA GLY A 74 6.34 4.17 -39.10
C GLY A 74 6.07 4.25 -40.62
N GLU A 75 5.02 3.58 -41.11
CA GLU A 75 4.66 3.56 -42.54
C GLU A 75 4.07 4.91 -43.01
N HIS A 76 3.68 5.77 -42.08
CA HIS A 76 3.18 7.12 -42.37
C HIS A 76 4.21 8.19 -42.02
N VAL A 77 4.43 9.10 -42.96
CA VAL A 77 5.21 10.32 -42.69
C VAL A 77 4.31 11.31 -41.98
N LEU A 78 4.70 11.75 -40.78
CA LEU A 78 4.04 12.86 -40.10
C LEU A 78 4.25 14.13 -40.92
N GLN A 79 3.19 14.64 -41.55
CA GLN A 79 3.25 15.81 -42.41
C GLN A 79 2.78 17.06 -41.66
N ASP A 80 3.48 18.17 -41.84
CA ASP A 80 3.12 19.51 -41.31
C ASP A 80 1.78 20.05 -41.87
N GLU A 81 1.12 19.28 -42.74
CA GLU A 81 -0.20 19.64 -43.23
C GLU A 81 -1.30 19.49 -42.18
N TYR A 82 -1.14 18.57 -41.22
CA TYR A 82 -2.10 18.30 -40.14
C TYR A 82 -1.78 19.11 -38.88
N GLU A 83 -2.83 19.53 -38.18
CA GLU A 83 -2.69 20.37 -36.97
C GLU A 83 -2.21 19.54 -35.77
N ASP A 84 -2.83 18.37 -35.55
CA ASP A 84 -2.66 17.53 -34.37
C ASP A 84 -2.84 16.05 -34.74
N ILE A 85 -2.50 15.15 -33.81
CA ILE A 85 -2.67 13.70 -34.00
C ILE A 85 -4.13 13.30 -34.26
N HIS A 86 -5.09 14.01 -33.67
CA HIS A 86 -6.52 13.68 -33.79
C HIS A 86 -7.04 13.94 -35.22
N MET A 87 -6.58 15.01 -35.85
CA MET A 87 -6.89 15.37 -37.24
C MET A 87 -6.18 14.42 -38.20
N PHE A 88 -4.96 14.01 -37.87
CA PHE A 88 -4.21 13.05 -38.66
C PHE A 88 -4.90 11.68 -38.71
N ILE A 89 -5.28 11.13 -37.54
CA ILE A 89 -6.01 9.85 -37.48
C ILE A 89 -7.37 9.94 -38.17
N GLU A 90 -8.10 11.05 -37.99
CA GLU A 90 -9.38 11.26 -38.69
C GLU A 90 -9.19 11.28 -40.21
N HIS A 91 -8.12 11.91 -40.71
CA HIS A 91 -7.81 11.92 -42.13
C HIS A 91 -7.56 10.51 -42.67
N LEU A 92 -6.68 9.74 -42.02
CA LEU A 92 -6.36 8.37 -42.41
C LEU A 92 -7.61 7.47 -42.39
N LEU A 93 -8.47 7.65 -41.38
CA LEU A 93 -9.73 6.92 -41.27
C LEU A 93 -10.68 7.24 -42.43
N ILE A 94 -10.85 8.52 -42.78
CA ILE A 94 -11.70 8.93 -43.89
C ILE A 94 -11.14 8.45 -45.22
N GLU A 95 -9.81 8.46 -45.41
CA GLU A 95 -9.18 7.91 -46.61
C GLU A 95 -9.47 6.41 -46.77
N LYS A 96 -9.41 5.64 -45.69
CA LYS A 96 -9.65 4.19 -45.71
C LYS A 96 -11.12 3.82 -45.90
N ILE A 97 -12.06 4.48 -45.20
CA ILE A 97 -13.47 4.02 -45.14
C ILE A 97 -14.50 5.09 -45.55
N GLY A 98 -14.06 6.22 -46.09
CA GLY A 98 -14.92 7.24 -46.70
C GLY A 98 -15.91 7.88 -45.72
N GLU A 99 -17.18 7.97 -46.13
CA GLU A 99 -18.24 8.63 -45.35
C GLU A 99 -18.47 7.98 -43.97
N THR A 100 -18.24 6.67 -43.83
CA THR A 100 -18.37 5.98 -42.54
C THR A 100 -17.38 6.54 -41.52
N GLY A 101 -16.14 6.87 -41.95
CA GLY A 101 -15.13 7.46 -41.07
C GLY A 101 -15.54 8.83 -40.52
N LYS A 102 -16.27 9.62 -41.31
CA LYS A 102 -16.76 10.95 -40.89
C LYS A 102 -17.80 10.88 -39.77
N LYS A 103 -18.43 9.72 -39.54
CA LYS A 103 -19.43 9.55 -38.47
C LYS A 103 -18.81 9.45 -37.08
N LEU A 104 -17.51 9.12 -36.97
CA LEU A 104 -16.84 8.88 -35.69
C LEU A 104 -16.88 10.11 -34.75
N HIS A 105 -16.84 11.34 -35.30
CA HIS A 105 -16.82 12.55 -34.47
C HIS A 105 -18.19 12.91 -33.87
N THR A 106 -19.25 12.13 -34.16
CA THR A 106 -20.60 12.39 -33.65
C THR A 106 -20.63 12.36 -32.12
N GLY A 107 -21.11 13.45 -31.50
CA GLY A 107 -21.23 13.55 -30.03
C GLY A 107 -19.91 13.74 -29.28
N ARG A 108 -18.80 14.00 -29.97
CA ARG A 108 -17.47 14.19 -29.38
C ARG A 108 -16.93 15.58 -29.72
N SER A 109 -16.00 16.09 -28.91
CA SER A 109 -15.21 17.28 -29.21
C SER A 109 -13.73 16.94 -29.15
N ARG A 110 -12.86 17.84 -29.61
CA ARG A 110 -11.43 17.69 -29.33
C ARG A 110 -11.10 17.95 -27.87
N ASN A 111 -11.91 18.73 -27.15
CA ASN A 111 -11.66 19.07 -25.75
C ASN A 111 -11.76 17.87 -24.81
N ASP A 112 -12.85 17.09 -24.91
CA ASP A 112 -13.03 15.87 -24.09
C ASP A 112 -12.18 14.70 -24.60
N GLN A 113 -11.88 14.66 -25.90
CA GLN A 113 -10.98 13.68 -26.48
C GLN A 113 -9.53 13.86 -26.02
N VAL A 114 -8.94 15.05 -26.14
CA VAL A 114 -7.55 15.26 -25.69
C VAL A 114 -7.41 15.07 -24.18
N ALA A 115 -8.43 15.43 -23.40
CA ALA A 115 -8.46 15.17 -21.97
C ALA A 115 -8.48 13.65 -21.66
N LEU A 116 -9.20 12.85 -22.47
CA LEU A 116 -9.20 11.40 -22.35
C LEU A 116 -7.81 10.83 -22.66
N ASP A 117 -7.25 11.20 -23.81
CA ASP A 117 -5.99 10.64 -24.32
C ASP A 117 -4.84 10.93 -23.34
N LEU A 118 -4.80 12.13 -22.78
CA LEU A 118 -3.81 12.50 -21.76
C LEU A 118 -3.99 11.73 -20.45
N ARG A 119 -5.23 11.48 -19.99
CA ARG A 119 -5.44 10.67 -18.78
C ARG A 119 -5.02 9.22 -18.98
N LEU A 120 -5.33 8.64 -20.14
CA LEU A 120 -4.89 7.28 -20.46
C LEU A 120 -3.35 7.22 -20.52
N TYR A 121 -2.73 8.17 -21.20
CA TYR A 121 -1.27 8.29 -21.26
C TYR A 121 -0.65 8.42 -19.86
N THR A 122 -1.14 9.34 -19.03
CA THR A 122 -0.60 9.58 -17.69
C THR A 122 -0.79 8.37 -16.78
N ARG A 123 -1.92 7.65 -16.89
CA ARG A 123 -2.18 6.41 -16.13
C ARG A 123 -1.16 5.33 -16.45
N ASP A 124 -0.88 5.13 -17.73
CA ASP A 124 0.04 4.10 -18.20
C ASP A 124 1.48 4.49 -17.89
N ALA A 125 1.83 5.77 -18.05
CA ALA A 125 3.12 6.33 -17.64
C ALA A 125 3.36 6.17 -16.13
N ALA A 126 2.37 6.49 -15.29
CA ALA A 126 2.45 6.31 -13.84
C ALA A 126 2.65 4.83 -13.47
N SER A 127 1.89 3.92 -14.10
CA SER A 127 2.02 2.49 -13.87
C SER A 127 3.42 1.97 -14.25
N LYS A 128 3.97 2.45 -15.38
CA LYS A 128 5.34 2.13 -15.80
C LYS A 128 6.38 2.66 -14.81
N ILE A 129 6.22 3.90 -14.34
CA ILE A 129 7.13 4.52 -13.38
C ILE A 129 7.10 3.78 -12.04
N ILE A 130 5.93 3.40 -11.54
CA ILE A 130 5.78 2.56 -10.33
C ILE A 130 6.55 1.25 -10.50
N GLY A 131 6.40 0.56 -11.64
CA GLY A 131 7.17 -0.66 -11.94
C GLY A 131 8.70 -0.44 -11.90
N LEU A 132 9.19 0.65 -12.49
CA LEU A 132 10.61 1.00 -12.46
C LEU A 132 11.09 1.39 -11.05
N LEU A 133 10.26 2.07 -10.26
CA LEU A 133 10.54 2.39 -8.86
C LEU A 133 10.69 1.13 -8.02
N HIS A 134 9.86 0.11 -8.24
CA HIS A 134 10.05 -1.20 -7.61
C HIS A 134 11.39 -1.84 -7.98
N SER A 135 11.83 -1.73 -9.24
CA SER A 135 13.15 -2.25 -9.62
C SER A 135 14.30 -1.53 -8.88
N VAL A 136 14.22 -0.21 -8.71
CA VAL A 136 15.20 0.56 -7.92
C VAL A 136 15.14 0.19 -6.44
N ARG A 137 13.92 0.08 -5.89
CA ARG A 137 13.67 -0.36 -4.51
C ARG A 137 14.34 -1.70 -4.23
N ASP A 138 14.15 -2.68 -5.11
CA ASP A 138 14.69 -4.02 -4.94
C ASP A 138 16.23 -4.02 -4.93
N VAL A 139 16.87 -3.20 -5.78
CA VAL A 139 18.34 -3.04 -5.77
C VAL A 139 18.85 -2.37 -4.50
N LEU A 140 18.20 -1.29 -4.05
CA LEU A 140 18.58 -0.63 -2.79
C LEU A 140 18.40 -1.56 -1.59
N GLN A 141 17.34 -2.37 -1.58
CA GLN A 141 17.12 -3.36 -0.55
C GLN A 141 18.22 -4.43 -0.54
N LYS A 142 18.63 -4.94 -1.72
CA LYS A 142 19.78 -5.86 -1.83
C LYS A 142 21.07 -5.22 -1.30
N LEU A 143 21.35 -3.97 -1.65
CA LEU A 143 22.52 -3.25 -1.17
C LEU A 143 22.47 -3.02 0.34
N ALA A 144 21.30 -2.64 0.88
CA ALA A 144 21.07 -2.48 2.30
C ALA A 144 21.37 -3.77 3.07
N MET A 145 20.89 -4.92 2.56
CA MET A 145 21.15 -6.24 3.17
C MET A 145 22.62 -6.67 3.02
N LYS A 146 23.21 -6.51 1.82
CA LYS A 146 24.60 -6.89 1.54
C LYS A 146 25.58 -6.15 2.46
N HIS A 147 25.30 -4.87 2.71
CA HIS A 147 26.17 -3.96 3.48
C HIS A 147 25.64 -3.67 4.89
N ALA A 148 24.80 -4.56 5.45
CA ALA A 148 24.16 -4.39 6.76
C ALA A 148 25.15 -4.33 7.94
N ASP A 149 26.35 -4.89 7.75
CA ASP A 149 27.41 -4.96 8.76
C ASP A 149 28.65 -4.12 8.42
N ASP A 150 28.69 -3.51 7.24
CA ASP A 150 29.81 -2.67 6.81
C ASP A 150 29.70 -1.28 7.44
N ARG A 151 30.67 -0.89 8.27
CA ARG A 151 30.64 0.42 8.94
C ARG A 151 31.24 1.51 8.06
N MET A 152 30.70 2.72 8.21
CA MET A 152 31.19 3.92 7.55
C MET A 152 31.03 5.14 8.48
N PRO A 153 31.79 6.23 8.29
CA PRO A 153 31.51 7.48 8.98
C PRO A 153 30.15 8.03 8.53
N GLY A 154 29.29 8.40 9.47
CA GLY A 154 28.09 9.21 9.19
C GLY A 154 28.48 10.67 9.00
N TYR A 155 27.67 11.42 8.25
CA TYR A 155 27.98 12.82 7.94
C TYR A 155 26.83 13.75 8.30
N THR A 156 27.18 14.87 8.94
CA THR A 156 26.31 16.05 9.07
C THR A 156 27.12 17.26 8.69
N HIS A 157 26.59 18.16 7.84
CA HIS A 157 27.37 19.27 7.26
C HIS A 157 28.63 18.80 6.49
N LEU A 158 28.61 17.58 5.96
CA LEU A 158 29.75 16.89 5.36
C LEU A 158 30.98 16.76 6.29
N GLN A 159 30.78 16.93 7.60
CA GLN A 159 31.74 16.61 8.65
C GLN A 159 31.44 15.22 9.20
N GLN A 160 32.48 14.47 9.55
CA GLN A 160 32.32 13.15 10.16
C GLN A 160 31.63 13.30 11.52
N ALA A 161 30.54 12.57 11.69
CA ALA A 161 29.73 12.49 12.90
C ALA A 161 29.82 11.07 13.47
N GLN A 162 28.72 10.47 13.91
CA GLN A 162 28.74 9.12 14.47
C GLN A 162 29.02 8.04 13.40
N PRO A 163 29.69 6.93 13.76
CA PRO A 163 29.77 5.76 12.88
C PRO A 163 28.38 5.19 12.63
N ILE A 164 28.10 4.88 11.37
CA ILE A 164 26.86 4.22 10.91
C ILE A 164 27.22 2.99 10.07
N TYR A 165 26.20 2.32 9.53
CA TYR A 165 26.39 1.22 8.59
C TYR A 165 26.00 1.66 7.18
N LEU A 166 26.77 1.23 6.19
CA LEU A 166 26.52 1.51 4.77
C LEU A 166 25.12 1.02 4.36
N GLY A 167 24.69 -0.13 4.89
CA GLY A 167 23.35 -0.64 4.66
C GLY A 167 22.23 0.31 5.12
N TRP A 168 22.44 1.10 6.18
CA TRP A 168 21.45 2.09 6.62
C TRP A 168 21.37 3.31 5.72
N VAL A 169 22.46 3.65 5.02
CA VAL A 169 22.39 4.74 4.04
C VAL A 169 21.48 4.33 2.89
N PHE A 170 21.62 3.11 2.38
CA PHE A 170 20.73 2.59 1.35
C PHE A 170 19.28 2.46 1.85
N ASP A 171 19.10 2.08 3.10
CA ASP A 171 17.77 2.06 3.73
C ASP A 171 17.12 3.45 3.83
N ALA A 172 17.91 4.48 4.11
CA ALA A 172 17.40 5.85 4.13
C ALA A 172 16.84 6.26 2.75
N TYR A 173 17.51 5.88 1.66
CA TYR A 173 17.02 6.10 0.29
C TYR A 173 15.84 5.20 -0.07
N LEU A 174 15.84 3.94 0.39
CA LEU A 174 14.70 3.03 0.26
C LEU A 174 13.44 3.65 0.87
N SER A 175 13.55 4.18 2.09
CA SER A 175 12.46 4.88 2.78
C SER A 175 11.96 6.11 2.04
N MET A 176 12.82 6.83 1.31
CA MET A 176 12.42 7.94 0.44
C MET A 176 11.59 7.44 -0.75
N LEU A 177 12.07 6.39 -1.43
CA LEU A 177 11.41 5.79 -2.58
C LEU A 177 10.06 5.16 -2.26
N VAL A 178 9.90 4.53 -1.09
CA VAL A 178 8.58 3.99 -0.67
C VAL A 178 7.52 5.07 -0.63
N ARG A 179 7.85 6.27 -0.13
CA ARG A 179 6.93 7.42 -0.16
C ARG A 179 6.67 7.95 -1.57
N ASP A 180 7.62 7.79 -2.48
CA ASP A 180 7.43 8.21 -3.87
C ASP A 180 6.51 7.25 -4.61
N ILE A 181 6.67 5.95 -4.41
CA ILE A 181 5.76 4.92 -4.93
C ILE A 181 4.33 5.23 -4.49
N SER A 182 4.10 5.46 -3.19
CA SER A 182 2.76 5.75 -2.68
C SER A 182 2.16 7.02 -3.28
N ARG A 183 2.97 8.06 -3.55
CA ARG A 183 2.50 9.28 -4.23
C ARG A 183 2.03 9.01 -5.65
N PHE A 184 2.76 8.19 -6.40
CA PHE A 184 2.35 7.82 -7.77
C PHE A 184 1.10 6.96 -7.77
N GLU A 185 0.95 6.04 -6.80
CA GLU A 185 -0.27 5.23 -6.63
C GLU A 185 -1.49 6.09 -6.29
N ASP A 186 -1.35 7.00 -5.32
CA ASP A 186 -2.40 7.89 -4.89
C ASP A 186 -2.88 8.84 -6.02
N MET A 187 -1.92 9.44 -6.75
CA MET A 187 -2.23 10.31 -7.90
C MET A 187 -2.92 9.51 -9.01
N ARG A 188 -2.43 8.30 -9.31
CA ARG A 188 -3.06 7.41 -10.30
C ARG A 188 -4.50 7.09 -9.92
N ASN A 189 -4.79 6.88 -8.63
CA ASN A 189 -6.16 6.64 -8.16
C ASN A 189 -7.05 7.88 -8.34
N ARG A 190 -6.57 9.07 -7.94
CA ARG A 190 -7.30 10.34 -8.09
C ARG A 190 -7.61 10.69 -9.54
N MET A 191 -6.66 10.47 -10.45
CA MET A 191 -6.83 10.85 -11.85
C MET A 191 -7.74 9.90 -12.64
N ASN A 192 -8.04 8.68 -12.16
CA ASN A 192 -8.68 7.61 -12.93
C ASN A 192 -10.20 7.76 -13.12
N PHE A 193 -10.63 8.91 -13.63
CA PHE A 193 -12.01 9.21 -14.03
C PHE A 193 -12.08 9.68 -15.49
N SER A 194 -13.08 9.21 -16.21
CA SER A 194 -13.23 9.46 -17.65
C SER A 194 -13.86 10.85 -17.93
N PRO A 195 -13.24 11.67 -18.79
CA PRO A 195 -13.81 12.93 -19.27
C PRO A 195 -14.72 12.73 -20.49
N LEU A 196 -14.62 11.60 -21.21
CA LEU A 196 -15.22 11.41 -22.52
C LEU A 196 -16.76 11.54 -22.48
N GLY A 197 -17.32 12.22 -23.48
CA GLY A 197 -18.75 12.55 -23.56
C GLY A 197 -19.11 13.87 -22.88
N ALA A 198 -18.14 14.63 -22.38
CA ALA A 198 -18.31 16.02 -21.95
C ALA A 198 -18.43 17.00 -23.13
N GLY A 199 -18.16 16.54 -24.36
CA GLY A 199 -18.22 17.36 -25.56
C GLY A 199 -17.26 18.55 -25.46
N ALA A 200 -17.68 19.71 -25.98
CA ALA A 200 -16.82 20.90 -25.93
C ALA A 200 -16.71 21.49 -24.51
N LEU A 201 -17.81 21.43 -23.73
CA LEU A 201 -17.89 21.92 -22.34
C LEU A 201 -19.22 21.57 -21.64
N ALA A 202 -20.32 21.46 -22.39
CA ALA A 202 -21.68 21.33 -21.85
C ALA A 202 -22.28 19.92 -21.95
N GLY A 203 -21.48 18.92 -22.33
CA GLY A 203 -21.97 17.60 -22.70
C GLY A 203 -22.57 17.56 -24.10
N SER A 204 -23.36 16.51 -24.36
CA SER A 204 -24.06 16.27 -25.61
C SER A 204 -25.54 16.00 -25.34
N ASN A 205 -26.42 16.48 -26.23
CA ASN A 205 -27.85 16.13 -26.21
C ASN A 205 -28.12 14.75 -26.83
N LEU A 206 -27.12 14.12 -27.44
CA LEU A 206 -27.22 12.74 -27.87
C LEU A 206 -27.19 11.82 -26.64
N PRO A 207 -27.86 10.66 -26.69
CA PRO A 207 -27.91 9.73 -25.56
C PRO A 207 -26.57 8.97 -25.39
N LEU A 208 -25.49 9.66 -25.04
CA LEU A 208 -24.17 9.06 -24.88
C LEU A 208 -24.06 8.29 -23.56
N ASP A 209 -23.51 7.08 -23.61
CA ASP A 209 -23.30 6.23 -22.41
C ASP A 209 -21.91 6.46 -21.81
N ARG A 210 -21.75 7.56 -21.06
CA ARG A 210 -20.46 7.93 -20.45
C ARG A 210 -19.96 6.90 -19.44
N ASN A 211 -20.87 6.27 -18.70
CA ASN A 211 -20.52 5.25 -17.70
C ASN A 211 -19.98 3.98 -18.36
N TRP A 212 -20.63 3.51 -19.43
CA TRP A 212 -20.14 2.36 -20.19
C TRP A 212 -18.76 2.63 -20.80
N VAL A 213 -18.54 3.82 -21.35
CA VAL A 213 -17.22 4.23 -21.87
C VAL A 213 -16.15 4.20 -20.78
N ALA A 214 -16.44 4.78 -19.60
CA ALA A 214 -15.53 4.79 -18.46
C ALA A 214 -15.14 3.38 -18.03
N GLN A 215 -16.14 2.51 -17.83
CA GLN A 215 -15.92 1.11 -17.46
C GLN A 215 -15.10 0.36 -18.51
N THR A 216 -15.41 0.55 -19.79
CA THR A 216 -14.73 -0.13 -20.91
C THR A 216 -13.24 0.27 -20.99
N LEU A 217 -12.91 1.50 -20.63
CA LEU A 217 -11.53 2.02 -20.63
C LEU A 217 -10.80 1.84 -19.29
N GLY A 218 -11.42 1.15 -18.32
CA GLY A 218 -10.83 0.87 -17.01
C GLY A 218 -10.75 2.09 -16.07
N PHE A 219 -11.59 3.09 -16.26
CA PHE A 219 -11.74 4.19 -15.31
C PHE A 219 -12.63 3.78 -14.13
N SER A 220 -12.39 4.37 -12.96
CA SER A 220 -13.17 4.15 -11.74
C SER A 220 -14.56 4.80 -11.82
N GLY A 221 -14.76 5.72 -12.76
CA GLY A 221 -16.03 6.41 -13.00
C GLY A 221 -15.90 7.51 -14.04
N ILE A 222 -16.87 8.41 -14.06
CA ILE A 222 -16.88 9.61 -14.92
C ILE A 222 -16.54 10.86 -14.11
N ILE A 223 -16.00 11.87 -14.78
CA ILE A 223 -15.97 13.23 -14.22
C ILE A 223 -17.37 13.81 -14.32
N ASN A 224 -17.97 14.10 -13.17
CA ASN A 224 -19.39 14.46 -13.09
C ASN A 224 -19.71 15.79 -13.78
N ASN A 225 -18.87 16.81 -13.58
CA ASN A 225 -19.06 18.12 -14.17
C ASN A 225 -18.38 18.21 -15.54
N THR A 226 -19.13 18.54 -16.59
CA THR A 226 -18.59 18.58 -17.96
C THR A 226 -17.68 19.77 -18.23
N LEU A 227 -17.86 20.89 -17.51
CA LEU A 227 -16.94 22.04 -17.60
C LEU A 227 -15.58 21.64 -17.07
N ASP A 228 -15.58 21.02 -15.89
CA ASP A 228 -14.39 20.50 -15.22
C ASP A 228 -13.70 19.42 -16.07
N ALA A 229 -14.46 18.46 -16.61
CA ALA A 229 -13.94 17.36 -17.42
C ALA A 229 -13.06 17.80 -18.61
N VAL A 230 -13.35 18.98 -19.20
CA VAL A 230 -12.60 19.51 -20.34
C VAL A 230 -11.52 20.52 -19.95
N SER A 231 -11.59 21.09 -18.75
CA SER A 231 -10.64 22.09 -18.25
C SER A 231 -9.60 21.55 -17.26
N ASP A 232 -9.87 20.42 -16.61
CA ASP A 232 -9.03 19.86 -15.56
C ASP A 232 -7.67 19.39 -16.09
N ARG A 233 -6.60 19.81 -15.40
CA ARG A 233 -5.21 19.39 -15.58
C ARG A 233 -4.49 19.15 -14.25
N ASP A 234 -5.23 19.02 -13.16
CA ASP A 234 -4.68 18.76 -11.83
C ASP A 234 -3.85 17.48 -11.83
N PHE A 235 -4.29 16.45 -12.57
CA PHE A 235 -3.53 15.20 -12.71
C PHE A 235 -2.14 15.37 -13.33
N ILE A 236 -1.94 16.35 -14.22
CA ILE A 236 -0.61 16.64 -14.80
C ILE A 236 0.24 17.42 -13.81
N MET A 237 -0.34 18.42 -13.15
CA MET A 237 0.33 19.16 -12.09
C MET A 237 0.78 18.22 -10.95
N GLU A 238 -0.09 17.30 -10.54
CA GLU A 238 0.19 16.31 -9.51
C GLU A 238 1.26 15.31 -9.95
N PHE A 239 1.21 14.84 -11.20
CA PHE A 239 2.26 13.99 -11.78
C PHE A 239 3.62 14.69 -11.75
N CYS A 240 3.70 15.94 -12.23
CA CYS A 240 4.93 16.73 -12.21
C CYS A 240 5.42 17.04 -10.79
N SER A 241 4.50 17.15 -9.82
CA SER A 241 4.82 17.33 -8.41
C SER A 241 5.47 16.08 -7.82
N ALA A 242 4.84 14.91 -8.00
CA ALA A 242 5.38 13.63 -7.57
C ALA A 242 6.74 13.34 -8.23
N ALA A 243 6.86 13.62 -9.53
CA ALA A 243 8.11 13.53 -10.29
C ALA A 243 9.21 14.43 -9.73
N SER A 244 8.87 15.67 -9.35
CA SER A 244 9.82 16.61 -8.76
C SER A 244 10.34 16.10 -7.42
N ILE A 245 9.46 15.61 -6.54
CA ILE A 245 9.87 15.05 -5.25
C ILE A 245 10.80 13.84 -5.43
N LEU A 246 10.44 12.92 -6.32
CA LEU A 246 11.29 11.79 -6.68
C LEU A 246 12.66 12.26 -7.18
N MET A 247 12.71 13.25 -8.07
CA MET A 247 13.98 13.76 -8.60
C MET A 247 14.83 14.49 -7.54
N VAL A 248 14.25 15.02 -6.46
CA VAL A 248 15.00 15.49 -5.27
C VAL A 248 15.67 14.30 -4.57
N HIS A 249 14.95 13.19 -4.37
CA HIS A 249 15.53 12.02 -3.72
C HIS A 249 16.65 11.39 -4.57
N LEU A 250 16.44 11.26 -5.88
CA LEU A 250 17.47 10.78 -6.80
C LEU A 250 18.68 11.71 -6.88
N SER A 251 18.48 13.03 -6.83
CA SER A 251 19.61 13.97 -6.82
C SER A 251 20.42 13.91 -5.53
N ARG A 252 19.79 13.64 -4.38
CA ARG A 252 20.48 13.38 -3.11
C ARG A 252 21.28 12.09 -3.13
N LEU A 253 20.75 11.03 -3.72
CA LEU A 253 21.50 9.77 -3.91
C LEU A 253 22.71 10.00 -4.83
N ALA A 254 22.49 10.73 -5.92
CA ALA A 254 23.55 11.10 -6.84
C ALA A 254 24.65 11.93 -6.15
N GLU A 255 24.30 12.90 -5.32
CA GLU A 255 25.27 13.72 -4.58
C GLU A 255 26.21 12.87 -3.72
N ASP A 256 25.66 11.98 -2.90
CA ASP A 256 26.44 11.13 -2.00
C ASP A 256 27.38 10.23 -2.80
N LEU A 257 26.89 9.58 -3.85
CA LEU A 257 27.71 8.71 -4.70
C LEU A 257 28.79 9.47 -5.49
N ILE A 258 28.50 10.68 -5.97
CA ILE A 258 29.49 11.55 -6.63
C ILE A 258 30.62 11.91 -5.66
N LEU A 259 30.27 12.29 -4.42
CA LEU A 259 31.26 12.59 -3.39
C LEU A 259 32.09 11.35 -3.05
N TRP A 260 31.45 10.19 -2.91
CA TRP A 260 32.12 8.93 -2.60
C TRP A 260 33.08 8.45 -3.70
N ALA A 261 32.81 8.80 -4.96
CA ALA A 261 33.66 8.48 -6.11
C ALA A 261 34.90 9.38 -6.25
N THR A 262 34.98 10.47 -5.49
CA THR A 262 36.17 11.35 -5.50
C THR A 262 37.40 10.65 -4.94
N GLN A 263 38.59 11.15 -5.27
CA GLN A 263 39.84 10.60 -4.71
C GLN A 263 39.96 10.90 -3.21
N GLU A 264 39.37 12.01 -2.76
CA GLU A 264 39.38 12.47 -1.38
C GLU A 264 38.57 11.56 -0.45
N PHE A 265 37.44 11.02 -0.92
CA PHE A 265 36.66 10.01 -0.20
C PHE A 265 37.14 8.59 -0.51
N GLY A 266 37.20 8.22 -1.80
CA GLY A 266 37.63 6.90 -2.26
C GLY A 266 36.72 5.75 -1.82
N PHE A 267 35.46 6.05 -1.50
CA PHE A 267 34.50 5.13 -0.92
C PHE A 267 33.91 4.17 -1.95
N ILE A 268 33.78 4.61 -3.20
CA ILE A 268 33.30 3.74 -4.29
C ILE A 268 34.24 3.80 -5.49
N THR A 269 34.29 2.69 -6.22
CA THR A 269 34.87 2.62 -7.56
C THR A 269 33.75 2.42 -8.56
N LEU A 270 33.70 3.29 -9.58
CA LEU A 270 32.73 3.20 -10.66
C LEU A 270 33.11 2.09 -11.65
N ASP A 271 32.13 1.35 -12.16
CA ASP A 271 32.30 0.42 -13.28
C ASP A 271 32.58 1.20 -14.58
N ASP A 272 33.47 0.67 -15.42
CA ASP A 272 33.83 1.25 -16.72
C ASP A 272 32.65 1.34 -17.68
N ALA A 273 31.68 0.41 -17.59
CA ALA A 273 30.48 0.42 -18.42
C ALA A 273 29.56 1.63 -18.16
N PHE A 274 29.72 2.27 -17.00
CA PHE A 274 28.85 3.33 -16.51
C PHE A 274 29.58 4.64 -16.21
N ALA A 275 30.89 4.71 -16.49
CA ALA A 275 31.70 5.90 -16.30
C ALA A 275 32.38 6.32 -17.60
N THR A 276 32.70 7.61 -17.72
CA THR A 276 33.60 8.09 -18.78
C THR A 276 34.99 8.34 -18.23
N GLY A 277 36.00 8.13 -19.07
CA GLY A 277 37.40 8.34 -18.74
C GLY A 277 38.00 9.60 -19.37
N SER A 278 39.18 9.99 -18.91
CA SER A 278 40.01 10.97 -19.62
C SER A 278 40.99 10.26 -20.55
N SER A 279 41.14 10.74 -21.79
CA SER A 279 42.15 10.22 -22.73
C SER A 279 43.59 10.45 -22.27
N LEU A 280 43.83 11.35 -21.31
CA LEU A 280 45.15 11.68 -20.77
C LEU A 280 45.41 11.07 -19.38
N MET A 281 44.36 10.76 -18.61
CA MET A 281 44.48 10.29 -17.22
C MET A 281 43.70 8.99 -17.04
N PRO A 282 44.36 7.83 -17.20
CA PRO A 282 43.68 6.51 -17.21
C PRO A 282 43.07 6.13 -15.87
N ASN A 283 43.47 6.77 -14.76
CA ASN A 283 42.94 6.53 -13.43
C ASN A 283 41.69 7.36 -13.10
N LYS A 284 41.26 8.29 -13.97
CA LYS A 284 40.11 9.18 -13.72
C LYS A 284 38.84 8.61 -14.34
N LYS A 285 37.86 8.26 -13.50
CA LYS A 285 36.49 7.90 -13.90
C LYS A 285 35.52 9.00 -13.47
N ASN A 286 34.67 9.48 -14.38
CA ASN A 286 33.70 10.53 -14.11
C ASN A 286 32.31 9.93 -13.83
N PRO A 287 31.60 10.37 -12.78
CA PRO A 287 30.26 9.90 -12.44
C PRO A 287 29.15 10.52 -13.30
N ASP A 288 29.29 10.52 -14.63
CA ASP A 288 28.43 11.26 -15.56
C ASP A 288 26.94 10.92 -15.42
N ILE A 289 26.60 9.64 -15.18
CA ILE A 289 25.21 9.20 -14.98
C ILE A 289 24.59 9.90 -13.76
N LEU A 290 25.35 10.00 -12.66
CA LEU A 290 24.89 10.64 -11.43
C LEU A 290 24.78 12.16 -11.62
N GLU A 291 25.75 12.77 -12.30
CA GLU A 291 25.71 14.20 -12.64
C GLU A 291 24.51 14.54 -13.53
N LEU A 292 24.20 13.68 -14.51
CA LEU A 292 23.03 13.83 -15.37
C LEU A 292 21.72 13.65 -14.61
N ILE A 293 21.62 12.67 -13.69
CA ILE A 293 20.43 12.52 -12.83
C ILE A 293 20.21 13.78 -11.99
N ARG A 294 21.28 14.29 -11.35
CA ARG A 294 21.23 15.53 -10.56
C ARG A 294 20.89 16.75 -11.42
N GLY A 295 21.44 16.88 -12.63
CA GLY A 295 21.11 17.98 -13.54
C GLY A 295 19.67 17.92 -14.07
N LYS A 296 19.18 16.72 -14.37
CA LYS A 296 17.81 16.49 -14.87
C LYS A 296 16.73 16.83 -13.83
N SER A 297 17.05 16.86 -12.54
CA SER A 297 16.09 17.28 -11.52
C SER A 297 15.62 18.72 -11.73
N GLY A 298 16.54 19.64 -12.05
CA GLY A 298 16.21 21.04 -12.33
C GLY A 298 15.25 21.21 -13.51
N ARG A 299 15.39 20.36 -14.54
CA ARG A 299 14.47 20.35 -15.69
C ARG A 299 13.06 19.94 -15.29
N VAL A 300 12.91 18.87 -14.51
CA VAL A 300 11.60 18.40 -14.01
C VAL A 300 10.95 19.44 -13.09
N PHE A 301 11.73 20.12 -12.24
CA PHE A 301 11.22 21.22 -11.41
C PHE A 301 10.67 22.38 -12.26
N GLY A 302 11.38 22.70 -13.35
CA GLY A 302 10.94 23.70 -14.32
C GLY A 302 9.59 23.34 -14.96
N HIS A 303 9.38 22.08 -15.33
CA HIS A 303 8.10 21.62 -15.88
C HIS A 303 6.95 21.73 -14.88
N LEU A 304 7.17 21.40 -13.61
CA LEU A 304 6.18 21.63 -12.55
C LEU A 304 5.81 23.11 -12.44
N LEU A 305 6.80 23.99 -12.36
CA LEU A 305 6.54 25.43 -12.26
C LEU A 305 5.85 25.97 -13.53
N GLY A 306 6.22 25.43 -14.69
CA GLY A 306 5.59 25.73 -15.98
C GLY A 306 4.09 25.44 -15.96
N ILE A 307 3.69 24.19 -15.66
CA ILE A 307 2.27 23.82 -15.67
C ILE A 307 1.47 24.57 -14.60
N VAL A 308 2.02 24.77 -13.40
CA VAL A 308 1.37 25.59 -12.36
C VAL A 308 1.11 27.01 -12.85
N THR A 309 2.07 27.59 -13.58
CA THR A 309 1.96 28.95 -14.11
C THR A 309 0.96 29.03 -15.26
N VAL A 310 0.94 28.05 -16.16
CA VAL A 310 -0.03 27.95 -17.26
C VAL A 310 -1.47 27.89 -16.71
N LEU A 311 -1.71 27.08 -15.68
CA LEU A 311 -3.06 26.90 -15.12
C LEU A 311 -3.53 28.10 -14.30
N LYS A 312 -2.61 28.90 -13.74
CA LYS A 312 -2.94 29.99 -12.81
C LYS A 312 -3.84 31.04 -13.45
N GLY A 313 -5.07 31.14 -12.95
CA GLY A 313 -6.01 32.20 -13.30
C GLY A 313 -6.66 32.06 -14.68
N LEU A 314 -6.58 30.88 -15.32
CA LEU A 314 -7.35 30.61 -16.53
C LEU A 314 -8.86 30.65 -16.22
N PRO A 315 -9.68 31.32 -17.05
CA PRO A 315 -11.12 31.26 -16.92
C PRO A 315 -11.64 29.89 -17.36
N LEU A 316 -12.73 29.39 -16.79
CA LEU A 316 -13.37 28.18 -17.31
C LEU A 316 -13.92 28.41 -18.72
N ALA A 317 -13.99 27.38 -19.59
CA ALA A 317 -13.59 25.98 -19.37
C ALA A 317 -12.28 25.63 -20.10
N TYR A 318 -12.34 25.17 -21.35
CA TYR A 318 -11.14 24.92 -22.16
C TYR A 318 -10.61 26.22 -22.77
N ASN A 319 -9.29 26.45 -22.65
CA ASN A 319 -8.57 27.52 -23.33
C ASN A 319 -7.37 26.91 -24.08
N LYS A 320 -6.91 27.58 -25.14
CA LYS A 320 -5.81 27.06 -25.98
C LYS A 320 -4.49 26.96 -25.23
N ASP A 321 -4.33 27.71 -24.14
CA ASP A 321 -3.24 27.59 -23.16
C ASP A 321 -3.07 26.15 -22.65
N LEU A 322 -4.16 25.37 -22.56
CA LEU A 322 -4.14 23.95 -22.18
C LEU A 322 -3.52 23.03 -23.24
N GLN A 323 -2.92 23.56 -24.31
CA GLN A 323 -2.07 22.81 -25.23
C GLN A 323 -0.62 22.68 -24.72
N GLU A 324 -0.18 23.59 -23.84
CA GLU A 324 1.15 23.59 -23.20
C GLU A 324 1.31 22.51 -22.12
N ASP A 325 0.28 21.71 -21.89
CA ASP A 325 0.24 20.65 -20.90
C ASP A 325 1.07 19.41 -21.30
N LYS A 326 1.31 19.19 -22.60
CA LYS A 326 1.85 17.92 -23.13
C LYS A 326 3.37 17.86 -23.09
N GLU A 327 4.06 18.88 -23.60
CA GLU A 327 5.51 18.83 -23.77
C GLU A 327 6.24 18.65 -22.42
N GLY A 328 5.84 19.41 -21.40
CA GLY A 328 6.37 19.28 -20.05
C GLY A 328 6.07 17.92 -19.41
N LEU A 329 4.84 17.40 -19.60
CA LEU A 329 4.47 16.06 -19.15
C LEU A 329 5.33 14.98 -19.83
N PHE A 330 5.43 15.01 -21.16
CA PHE A 330 6.14 14.01 -21.96
C PHE A 330 7.64 14.01 -21.65
N ASP A 331 8.28 15.16 -21.56
CA ASP A 331 9.70 15.23 -21.18
C ASP A 331 9.91 14.76 -19.72
N THR A 332 8.97 15.06 -18.81
CA THR A 332 9.03 14.55 -17.43
C THR A 332 8.95 13.02 -17.41
N VAL A 333 8.00 12.42 -18.11
CA VAL A 333 7.88 10.96 -18.24
C VAL A 333 9.16 10.35 -18.81
N ASN A 334 9.67 10.88 -19.93
CA ASN A 334 10.88 10.39 -20.58
C ASN A 334 12.12 10.51 -19.68
N THR A 335 12.20 11.60 -18.90
CA THR A 335 13.27 11.80 -17.91
C THR A 335 13.23 10.73 -16.83
N LEU A 336 12.07 10.54 -16.19
CA LEU A 336 11.90 9.56 -15.13
C LEU A 336 12.20 8.15 -15.62
N VAL A 337 11.64 7.76 -16.77
CA VAL A 337 11.88 6.43 -17.35
C VAL A 337 13.37 6.21 -17.59
N SER A 338 14.06 7.20 -18.17
CA SER A 338 15.50 7.09 -18.44
C SER A 338 16.32 6.96 -17.15
N CYS A 339 16.07 7.83 -16.17
CA CYS A 339 16.78 7.81 -14.88
C CYS A 339 16.53 6.52 -14.09
N LEU A 340 15.27 6.06 -14.00
CA LEU A 340 14.91 4.88 -13.24
C LEU A 340 15.31 3.56 -13.94
N THR A 341 15.48 3.56 -15.27
CA THR A 341 15.94 2.37 -16.00
C THR A 341 17.45 2.16 -15.85
N ILE A 342 18.25 3.23 -15.86
CA ILE A 342 19.71 3.13 -15.76
C ILE A 342 20.20 2.90 -14.32
N LEU A 343 19.43 3.37 -13.32
CA LEU A 343 19.87 3.38 -11.93
C LEU A 343 20.07 1.99 -11.32
N PRO A 344 19.18 0.99 -11.51
CA PRO A 344 19.38 -0.37 -10.98
C PRO A 344 20.70 -1.02 -11.44
N PRO A 345 20.99 -1.17 -12.74
CA PRO A 345 22.26 -1.79 -13.16
C PRO A 345 23.49 -0.94 -12.80
N PHE A 346 23.35 0.40 -12.74
CA PHE A 346 24.41 1.26 -12.22
C PHE A 346 24.75 0.93 -10.76
N LEU A 347 23.74 0.89 -9.88
CA LEU A 347 23.94 0.64 -8.44
C LEU A 347 24.47 -0.78 -8.18
N GLU A 348 24.00 -1.79 -8.91
CA GLU A 348 24.51 -3.16 -8.80
C GLU A 348 25.97 -3.30 -9.25
N SER A 349 26.46 -2.41 -10.12
CA SER A 349 27.84 -2.41 -10.62
C SER A 349 28.87 -1.75 -9.71
N LEU A 350 28.42 -1.01 -8.68
CA LEU A 350 29.32 -0.25 -7.80
C LEU A 350 30.17 -1.18 -6.92
N ASP A 351 31.47 -0.89 -6.85
CA ASP A 351 32.38 -1.51 -5.90
C ASP A 351 32.59 -0.59 -4.70
N PHE A 352 32.38 -1.11 -3.49
CA PHE A 352 32.44 -0.35 -2.24
C PHE A 352 33.72 -0.70 -1.46
N ASN A 353 34.53 0.31 -1.14
CA ASN A 353 35.73 0.14 -0.34
C ASN A 353 35.40 0.11 1.16
N THR A 354 34.77 -0.97 1.60
CA THR A 354 34.26 -1.13 2.97
C THR A 354 35.40 -1.13 4.00
N GLU A 355 36.60 -1.60 3.65
CA GLU A 355 37.80 -1.51 4.50
C GLU A 355 38.20 -0.05 4.79
N LEU A 356 38.21 0.81 3.76
CA LEU A 356 38.49 2.24 3.93
C LEU A 356 37.40 2.93 4.74
N MET A 357 36.13 2.61 4.48
CA MET A 357 35.00 3.14 5.23
C MET A 357 35.09 2.79 6.72
N GLU A 358 35.39 1.53 7.05
CA GLU A 358 35.60 1.07 8.44
C GLU A 358 36.76 1.82 9.10
N LYS A 359 37.89 1.97 8.40
CA LYS A 359 39.03 2.75 8.91
C LYS A 359 38.65 4.19 9.22
N LYS A 360 37.86 4.82 8.35
CA LYS A 360 37.39 6.21 8.53
C LYS A 360 36.35 6.33 9.65
N ALA A 361 35.49 5.31 9.83
CA ALA A 361 34.52 5.23 10.92
C ALA A 361 35.17 5.11 12.30
N ASN A 362 36.40 4.60 12.36
CA ASN A 362 37.20 4.49 13.58
C ASN A 362 38.20 5.66 13.75
N SER A 363 38.22 6.63 12.83
CA SER A 363 39.11 7.81 12.88
C SER A 363 38.35 9.07 13.31
N GLY A 364 39.01 10.02 13.97
CA GLY A 364 38.44 11.37 14.20
C GLY A 364 37.58 11.53 15.46
N PHE A 365 37.86 10.78 16.53
CA PHE A 365 37.17 10.89 17.83
C PHE A 365 35.65 10.66 17.77
N LEU A 366 35.18 9.88 16.78
CA LEU A 366 33.74 9.62 16.58
C LEU A 366 33.11 8.78 17.72
N ASN A 367 33.94 8.22 18.58
CA ASN A 367 33.59 7.57 19.85
C ASN A 367 33.31 8.57 20.99
N ALA A 368 33.60 9.87 20.84
CA ALA A 368 33.37 10.88 21.85
C ALA A 368 31.91 10.94 22.32
N THR A 369 30.94 10.75 21.41
CA THR A 369 29.52 10.70 21.76
C THR A 369 29.18 9.47 22.59
N ALA A 370 29.79 8.31 22.32
CA ALA A 370 29.57 7.11 23.13
C ALA A 370 30.12 7.29 24.57
N VAL A 371 31.28 7.97 24.71
CA VAL A 371 31.83 8.34 26.04
C VAL A 371 30.90 9.31 26.75
N LEU A 372 30.38 10.32 26.05
CA LEU A 372 29.40 11.26 26.59
C LEU A 372 28.16 10.55 27.13
N GLU A 373 27.56 9.66 26.34
CA GLU A 373 26.38 8.88 26.72
C GLU A 373 26.68 7.94 27.90
N ALA A 374 27.85 7.32 27.94
CA ALA A 374 28.26 6.47 29.06
C ALA A 374 28.40 7.25 30.37
N LEU A 375 28.96 8.46 30.33
CA LEU A 375 29.04 9.36 31.50
C LEU A 375 27.64 9.77 31.98
N ILE A 376 26.70 10.01 31.06
CA ILE A 376 25.30 10.30 31.38
C ILE A 376 24.63 9.11 32.05
N MET A 377 24.85 7.89 31.54
CA MET A 377 24.33 6.65 32.13
C MET A 377 24.89 6.39 33.54
N GLN A 378 26.05 6.96 33.87
CA GLN A 378 26.63 6.94 35.22
C GLN A 378 26.08 8.06 36.13
N GLY A 379 25.13 8.86 35.66
CA GLY A 379 24.47 9.92 36.42
C GLY A 379 25.09 11.30 36.27
N ILE A 380 26.07 11.50 35.38
CA ILE A 380 26.68 12.81 35.14
C ILE A 380 25.73 13.66 34.26
N PRO A 381 25.38 14.89 34.65
CA PRO A 381 24.56 15.76 33.80
C PRO A 381 25.19 16.00 32.42
N PHE A 382 24.36 16.02 31.37
CA PHE A 382 24.80 16.15 29.97
C PHE A 382 25.84 17.26 29.74
N ARG A 383 25.64 18.45 30.31
CA ARG A 383 26.56 19.60 30.11
C ARG A 383 27.93 19.37 30.72
N ASP A 384 27.99 18.72 31.87
CA ASP A 384 29.24 18.42 32.57
C ASP A 384 29.98 17.30 31.85
N ALA A 385 29.25 16.25 31.43
CA ALA A 385 29.80 15.17 30.61
C ALA A 385 30.32 15.68 29.25
N HIS A 386 29.59 16.58 28.59
CA HIS A 386 30.02 17.20 27.33
C HIS A 386 31.28 18.05 27.52
N HIS A 387 31.38 18.80 28.61
CA HIS A 387 32.59 19.57 28.92
C HIS A 387 33.80 18.66 29.15
N GLN A 388 33.63 17.56 29.90
CA GLN A 388 34.68 16.57 30.16
C GLN A 388 35.16 15.89 28.86
N VAL A 389 34.23 15.39 28.03
CA VAL A 389 34.57 14.78 26.74
C VAL A 389 35.25 15.80 25.81
N GLY A 390 34.80 17.06 25.82
CA GLY A 390 35.45 18.13 25.05
C GLY A 390 36.92 18.36 25.46
N GLN A 391 37.22 18.30 26.76
CA GLN A 391 38.60 18.37 27.26
C GLN A 391 39.43 17.14 26.85
N MET A 392 38.84 15.94 26.91
CA MET A 392 39.50 14.70 26.49
C MET A 392 39.85 14.73 24.99
N VAL A 393 38.93 15.19 24.14
CA VAL A 393 39.17 15.35 22.69
C VAL A 393 40.27 16.40 22.43
N ALA A 394 40.23 17.54 23.13
CA ALA A 394 41.27 18.57 23.01
C ALA A 394 42.66 18.03 23.38
N ALA A 395 42.76 17.29 24.49
CA ALA A 395 44.00 16.66 24.92
C ALA A 395 44.50 15.60 23.93
N ALA A 396 43.61 14.78 23.36
CA ALA A 396 43.98 13.76 22.39
C ALA A 396 44.44 14.38 21.05
N LEU A 397 43.82 15.50 20.62
CA LEU A 397 44.28 16.30 19.49
C LEU A 397 45.69 16.88 19.71
N GLU A 398 45.96 17.44 20.90
CA GLU A 398 47.28 17.98 21.25
C GLU A 398 48.37 16.90 21.25
N ASN A 399 48.04 15.69 21.71
CA ASN A 399 48.97 14.56 21.79
C ASN A 399 49.02 13.71 20.51
N GLN A 400 48.23 14.05 19.48
CA GLN A 400 48.14 13.32 18.21
C GLN A 400 47.86 11.82 18.38
N CYS A 401 47.02 11.47 19.37
CA CYS A 401 46.65 10.09 19.70
C CYS A 401 45.13 9.91 19.67
N SER A 402 44.65 8.66 19.72
CA SER A 402 43.21 8.36 19.82
C SER A 402 42.69 8.60 21.25
N LEU A 403 41.36 8.72 21.39
CA LEU A 403 40.71 8.78 22.71
C LEU A 403 40.99 7.50 23.52
N GLU A 404 41.05 6.32 22.89
CA GLU A 404 41.38 5.07 23.59
C GLU A 404 42.84 5.01 24.03
N GLU A 405 43.76 5.61 23.26
CA GLU A 405 45.18 5.67 23.61
C GLU A 405 45.44 6.58 24.82
N LEU A 406 44.70 7.70 24.93
CA LEU A 406 44.82 8.63 26.05
C LEU A 406 44.05 8.18 27.29
N HIS A 407 42.88 7.54 27.09
CA HIS A 407 41.98 7.08 28.14
C HIS A 407 41.56 5.62 27.89
N PRO A 408 42.34 4.62 28.34
CA PRO A 408 42.04 3.21 28.10
C PRO A 408 40.68 2.77 28.63
N GLU A 409 40.15 3.40 29.69
CA GLU A 409 38.79 3.17 30.20
C GLU A 409 37.69 3.43 29.14
N VAL A 410 37.96 4.25 28.13
CA VAL A 410 37.03 4.56 27.02
C VAL A 410 36.69 3.33 26.20
N SER A 411 37.61 2.36 26.09
CA SER A 411 37.37 1.11 25.36
C SER A 411 36.18 0.31 25.90
N GLY A 412 35.87 0.43 27.20
CA GLY A 412 34.72 -0.20 27.84
C GLY A 412 33.38 0.50 27.61
N PHE A 413 33.40 1.75 27.13
CA PHE A 413 32.21 2.57 26.83
C PHE A 413 31.77 2.49 25.37
N LEU A 414 32.51 1.78 24.52
CA LEU A 414 32.20 1.60 23.11
C LEU A 414 30.99 0.67 22.94
N SER A 415 29.79 1.25 23.00
CA SER A 415 28.59 0.58 22.51
C SER A 415 28.69 0.43 20.99
N LYS A 416 28.35 -0.76 20.46
CA LYS A 416 28.06 -0.89 19.03
C LYS A 416 26.98 0.14 18.67
N PRO A 417 27.10 0.88 17.56
CA PRO A 417 26.03 1.78 17.14
C PRO A 417 24.73 0.98 17.14
N ILE A 418 23.69 1.50 17.81
CA ILE A 418 22.38 0.85 17.86
C ILE A 418 21.99 0.62 16.42
N LYS A 419 21.85 -0.65 16.03
CA LYS A 419 21.23 -0.94 14.74
C LYS A 419 19.79 -0.41 14.79
N PRO A 420 19.38 0.66 14.05
CA PRO A 420 18.01 0.76 13.61
C PRO A 420 17.61 -0.63 13.18
N LEU A 421 16.44 -0.99 13.66
CA LEU A 421 15.74 -2.20 13.29
C LEU A 421 15.99 -2.43 11.81
N ASN A 422 16.66 -3.55 11.52
CA ASN A 422 17.06 -3.94 10.18
C ASN A 422 15.89 -3.65 9.24
N PRO A 423 16.02 -2.96 8.12
CA PRO A 423 14.90 -2.70 7.20
C PRO A 423 14.36 -3.96 6.51
N GLN A 424 14.80 -5.14 6.90
CA GLN A 424 13.94 -6.33 6.86
C GLN A 424 12.68 -6.22 7.75
N GLN A 425 12.55 -5.16 8.56
CA GLN A 425 11.35 -4.73 9.26
C GLN A 425 10.65 -3.56 8.58
N VAL A 426 11.12 -3.11 7.41
CA VAL A 426 10.24 -2.58 6.37
C VAL A 426 9.99 -3.76 5.43
N ASP A 427 9.17 -4.68 5.96
CA ASP A 427 8.65 -5.89 5.36
C ASP A 427 9.24 -6.25 3.98
N SER A 428 10.29 -7.08 3.96
CA SER A 428 10.10 -8.28 3.13
C SER A 428 8.81 -8.87 3.66
N VAL A 429 7.69 -8.77 2.93
CA VAL A 429 6.35 -9.24 3.37
C VAL A 429 6.56 -10.58 4.07
N GLN A 430 6.74 -10.51 5.39
CA GLN A 430 7.04 -11.68 6.16
C GLN A 430 5.67 -12.29 6.21
N LEU A 431 5.56 -13.47 5.62
CA LEU A 431 4.28 -14.13 5.48
C LEU A 431 3.60 -14.19 6.85
N LYS A 432 2.67 -13.25 7.10
CA LYS A 432 1.99 -13.17 8.38
C LYS A 432 0.87 -14.20 8.34
N HIS A 433 0.89 -15.12 9.30
CA HIS A 433 -0.23 -16.01 9.56
C HIS A 433 -1.02 -15.45 10.73
N VAL A 434 -2.30 -15.78 10.82
CA VAL A 434 -3.13 -15.46 11.98
C VAL A 434 -3.71 -16.76 12.48
N VAL A 435 -2.96 -17.44 13.34
CA VAL A 435 -3.30 -18.78 13.83
C VAL A 435 -3.77 -18.71 15.28
N THR A 436 -2.97 -18.09 16.14
CA THR A 436 -3.28 -17.92 17.56
C THR A 436 -3.84 -16.53 17.87
N GLY A 437 -3.46 -15.53 17.05
CA GLY A 437 -3.66 -14.11 17.29
C GLY A 437 -2.41 -13.41 17.85
N MET A 438 -1.48 -14.17 18.45
CA MET A 438 -0.20 -13.65 18.97
C MET A 438 0.79 -13.30 17.86
N GLU A 439 0.49 -13.67 16.61
CA GLU A 439 1.24 -13.23 15.44
C GLU A 439 1.00 -11.74 15.12
N LEU A 440 0.02 -11.11 15.78
CA LEU A 440 -0.31 -9.69 15.65
C LEU A 440 0.11 -8.96 16.92
N ASP A 441 0.86 -7.86 16.77
CA ASP A 441 1.12 -6.97 17.91
C ASP A 441 -0.02 -5.97 18.15
N GLY A 442 0.08 -5.17 19.22
CA GLY A 442 -0.96 -4.20 19.56
C GLY A 442 -1.17 -3.11 18.49
N GLN A 443 -0.15 -2.80 17.67
CA GLN A 443 -0.26 -1.84 16.58
C GLN A 443 -0.94 -2.48 15.36
N ASP A 444 -0.59 -3.72 15.02
CA ASP A 444 -1.24 -4.52 13.98
C ASP A 444 -2.74 -4.64 14.24
N ILE A 445 -3.14 -4.95 15.49
CA ILE A 445 -4.55 -5.05 15.87
C ILE A 445 -5.25 -3.69 15.68
N ARG A 446 -4.68 -2.58 16.17
CA ARG A 446 -5.30 -1.25 15.99
C ARG A 446 -5.46 -0.87 14.52
N LEU A 447 -4.43 -1.13 13.70
CA LEU A 447 -4.48 -0.88 12.25
C LEU A 447 -5.58 -1.71 11.57
N LEU A 448 -5.73 -2.98 11.94
CA LEU A 448 -6.80 -3.86 11.47
C LEU A 448 -8.19 -3.32 11.85
N LEU A 449 -8.38 -2.88 13.09
CA LEU A 449 -9.65 -2.34 13.57
C LEU A 449 -10.02 -1.02 12.89
N ASP A 450 -9.06 -0.12 12.73
CA ASP A 450 -9.25 1.15 12.02
C ASP A 450 -9.56 0.93 10.54
N SER A 451 -8.85 0.00 9.91
CA SER A 451 -9.12 -0.44 8.53
C SER A 451 -10.52 -1.03 8.40
N ALA A 452 -10.93 -1.89 9.33
CA ALA A 452 -12.27 -2.48 9.34
C ALA A 452 -13.36 -1.41 9.49
N SER A 453 -13.17 -0.43 10.39
CA SER A 453 -14.07 0.72 10.55
C SER A 453 -14.19 1.54 9.27
N ARG A 454 -13.06 1.80 8.59
CA ARG A 454 -13.04 2.54 7.33
C ARG A 454 -13.73 1.77 6.19
N ILE A 455 -13.46 0.48 6.07
CA ILE A 455 -14.10 -0.41 5.07
C ILE A 455 -15.61 -0.47 5.30
N LYS A 456 -16.05 -0.55 6.56
CA LYS A 456 -17.47 -0.53 6.93
C LYS A 456 -18.15 0.78 6.53
N LYS A 457 -17.49 1.93 6.76
CA LYS A 457 -18.02 3.26 6.41
C LYS A 457 -18.04 3.53 4.91
N ASN A 458 -17.00 3.13 4.17
CA ASN A 458 -16.81 3.46 2.75
C ASN A 458 -16.58 2.22 1.88
N PRO A 459 -17.54 1.27 1.80
CA PRO A 459 -17.30 -0.04 1.17
C PRO A 459 -16.92 0.03 -0.31
N LEU A 460 -17.38 1.06 -1.04
CA LEU A 460 -17.08 1.25 -2.46
C LEU A 460 -15.61 1.63 -2.74
N GLU A 461 -14.92 2.27 -1.78
CA GLU A 461 -13.49 2.59 -1.94
C GLU A 461 -12.62 1.33 -2.01
N PHE A 462 -13.10 0.23 -1.42
CA PHE A 462 -12.35 -1.02 -1.27
C PHE A 462 -12.83 -2.12 -2.24
N SER A 463 -13.70 -1.79 -3.21
CA SER A 463 -14.41 -2.82 -3.98
C SER A 463 -13.53 -3.67 -4.91
N ASN A 464 -12.30 -3.22 -5.18
CA ASN A 464 -11.36 -3.88 -6.08
C ASN A 464 -9.98 -4.11 -5.44
N THR A 465 -9.85 -3.95 -4.13
CA THR A 465 -8.54 -4.04 -3.45
C THR A 465 -7.97 -5.46 -3.40
N LEU A 466 -8.82 -6.48 -3.58
CA LEU A 466 -8.43 -7.89 -3.70
C LEU A 466 -8.66 -8.43 -5.12
N LEU A 467 -8.70 -7.55 -6.13
CA LEU A 467 -8.94 -7.95 -7.51
C LEU A 467 -7.89 -8.98 -7.98
N GLY A 468 -8.37 -10.14 -8.44
CA GLY A 468 -7.52 -11.24 -8.90
C GLY A 468 -6.93 -12.11 -7.79
N LYS A 469 -7.23 -11.84 -6.52
CA LYS A 469 -6.79 -12.64 -5.38
C LYS A 469 -7.75 -13.78 -5.08
N ASN A 470 -7.21 -14.92 -4.67
CA ASN A 470 -7.98 -16.14 -4.40
C ASN A 470 -7.83 -16.59 -2.95
N LEU A 471 -8.95 -16.84 -2.28
CA LEU A 471 -9.01 -17.41 -0.93
C LEU A 471 -9.53 -18.84 -1.01
N VAL A 472 -8.74 -19.80 -0.51
CA VAL A 472 -9.20 -21.18 -0.32
C VAL A 472 -9.66 -21.37 1.12
N MET A 473 -10.88 -21.86 1.31
CA MET A 473 -11.47 -22.12 2.61
C MET A 473 -11.62 -23.62 2.86
N ILE A 474 -11.04 -24.10 3.96
CA ILE A 474 -11.05 -25.49 4.39
C ILE A 474 -11.88 -25.62 5.67
N PHE A 475 -12.95 -26.42 5.63
CA PHE A 475 -13.84 -26.66 6.75
C PHE A 475 -13.86 -28.14 7.16
N GLU A 476 -13.41 -28.44 8.38
CA GLU A 476 -13.75 -29.67 9.09
C GLU A 476 -14.94 -29.43 10.04
N LYS A 477 -14.96 -28.27 10.72
CA LYS A 477 -16.10 -27.81 11.52
C LYS A 477 -17.01 -26.90 10.68
N PRO A 478 -18.24 -27.30 10.32
CA PRO A 478 -19.12 -26.46 9.51
C PRO A 478 -19.50 -25.15 10.24
N SER A 479 -19.56 -24.05 9.49
CA SER A 479 -20.03 -22.76 10.00
C SER A 479 -20.59 -21.89 8.87
N PHE A 480 -21.92 -21.67 8.90
CA PHE A 480 -22.57 -20.84 7.90
C PHE A 480 -22.10 -19.38 7.94
N ARG A 481 -21.96 -18.80 9.14
CA ARG A 481 -21.58 -17.38 9.31
C ARG A 481 -20.13 -17.13 8.90
N THR A 482 -19.19 -17.99 9.33
CA THR A 482 -17.77 -17.86 8.93
C THR A 482 -17.63 -18.01 7.42
N ARG A 483 -18.31 -18.99 6.82
CA ARG A 483 -18.30 -19.17 5.36
C ARG A 483 -18.84 -17.94 4.64
N LEU A 484 -20.01 -17.46 5.05
CA LEU A 484 -20.66 -16.33 4.39
C LEU A 484 -19.84 -15.05 4.53
N SER A 485 -19.27 -14.79 5.71
CA SER A 485 -18.52 -13.57 5.97
C SER A 485 -17.21 -13.53 5.15
N PHE A 486 -16.46 -14.64 5.05
CA PHE A 486 -15.24 -14.67 4.23
C PHE A 486 -15.54 -14.63 2.73
N THR A 487 -16.59 -15.34 2.29
CA THR A 487 -17.04 -15.28 0.89
C THR A 487 -17.41 -13.86 0.51
N LEU A 488 -18.28 -13.21 1.28
CA LEU A 488 -18.66 -11.83 1.03
C LEU A 488 -17.50 -10.84 1.22
N ALA A 489 -16.52 -11.14 2.06
CA ALA A 489 -15.34 -10.30 2.18
C ALA A 489 -14.55 -10.27 0.86
N MET A 490 -14.26 -11.44 0.30
CA MET A 490 -13.57 -11.56 -1.00
C MET A 490 -14.36 -10.94 -2.14
N GLU A 491 -15.63 -11.34 -2.30
CA GLU A 491 -16.48 -10.88 -3.41
C GLU A 491 -16.69 -9.35 -3.38
N ASN A 492 -16.93 -8.79 -2.19
CA ASN A 492 -17.11 -7.34 -2.07
C ASN A 492 -15.84 -6.54 -2.37
N MET A 493 -14.66 -7.17 -2.34
CA MET A 493 -13.36 -6.54 -2.58
C MET A 493 -12.75 -6.95 -3.94
N GLY A 494 -13.51 -7.65 -4.78
CA GLY A 494 -13.12 -8.05 -6.14
C GLY A 494 -12.31 -9.36 -6.21
N GLY A 495 -12.13 -10.05 -5.08
CA GLY A 495 -11.45 -11.33 -5.01
C GLY A 495 -12.40 -12.51 -5.17
N THR A 496 -11.84 -13.72 -5.31
CA THR A 496 -12.61 -14.97 -5.45
C THR A 496 -12.41 -15.85 -4.22
N ALA A 497 -13.50 -16.39 -3.67
CA ALA A 497 -13.44 -17.39 -2.59
C ALA A 497 -13.81 -18.79 -3.12
N ILE A 498 -12.99 -19.78 -2.78
CA ILE A 498 -13.17 -21.18 -3.16
C ILE A 498 -13.32 -22.01 -1.88
N GLU A 499 -14.46 -22.67 -1.72
CA GLU A 499 -14.70 -23.58 -0.61
C GLU A 499 -14.30 -25.02 -0.99
N SER A 500 -13.52 -25.68 -0.16
CA SER A 500 -13.28 -27.11 -0.28
C SER A 500 -14.54 -27.88 0.13
N ILE A 501 -15.14 -28.60 -0.82
CA ILE A 501 -16.27 -29.51 -0.56
C ILE A 501 -15.68 -30.83 -0.05
N SER A 502 -15.51 -30.96 1.26
CA SER A 502 -15.00 -32.18 1.90
C SER A 502 -16.03 -33.31 1.87
N ASN A 503 -16.18 -33.95 0.70
CA ASN A 503 -16.89 -35.22 0.53
C ASN A 503 -15.98 -36.35 -0.01
N SER A 504 -14.66 -36.17 -0.05
CA SER A 504 -13.72 -37.17 -0.57
C SER A 504 -13.30 -38.19 0.50
N ARG A 505 -13.32 -39.48 0.14
CA ARG A 505 -12.97 -40.64 1.00
C ARG A 505 -11.46 -40.80 1.29
N LYS A 506 -10.62 -39.84 0.90
CA LYS A 506 -9.15 -39.88 1.11
C LYS A 506 -8.71 -38.57 1.76
N HIS A 507 -8.22 -38.67 3.00
CA HIS A 507 -7.53 -37.57 3.67
C HIS A 507 -6.15 -37.37 3.05
N GLU A 508 -5.84 -36.13 2.67
CA GLU A 508 -4.50 -35.69 2.32
C GLU A 508 -3.84 -35.09 3.57
N GLU A 509 -2.55 -35.33 3.75
CA GLU A 509 -1.79 -34.81 4.89
C GLU A 509 -1.70 -33.27 4.81
N PRO A 510 -1.87 -32.52 5.92
CA PRO A 510 -1.90 -31.05 5.91
C PRO A 510 -0.69 -30.41 5.23
N ARG A 511 0.51 -30.96 5.46
CA ARG A 511 1.77 -30.51 4.83
C ARG A 511 1.80 -30.63 3.31
N ASP A 512 1.13 -31.62 2.75
CA ASP A 512 1.14 -31.89 1.32
C ASP A 512 0.06 -31.04 0.64
N LEU A 513 -1.11 -30.94 1.27
CA LEU A 513 -2.19 -30.05 0.85
C LEU A 513 -1.71 -28.58 0.75
N ILE A 514 -1.07 -28.04 1.79
CA ILE A 514 -0.62 -26.63 1.75
C ILE A 514 0.46 -26.39 0.69
N ARG A 515 1.34 -27.36 0.41
CA ARG A 515 2.36 -27.25 -0.65
C ARG A 515 1.74 -27.13 -2.03
N VAL A 516 0.60 -27.78 -2.26
CA VAL A 516 -0.18 -27.63 -3.49
C VAL A 516 -0.83 -26.24 -3.52
N LEU A 517 -1.49 -25.85 -2.42
CA LEU A 517 -2.22 -24.58 -2.34
C LEU A 517 -1.32 -23.34 -2.47
N ASN A 518 -0.03 -23.44 -2.11
CA ASN A 518 0.97 -22.39 -2.30
C ASN A 518 1.06 -21.86 -3.75
N GLY A 519 0.65 -22.65 -4.75
CA GLY A 519 0.64 -22.24 -6.16
C GLY A 519 -0.74 -21.87 -6.71
N TYR A 520 -1.82 -22.05 -5.93
CA TYR A 520 -3.21 -21.96 -6.41
C TYR A 520 -3.95 -20.75 -5.86
N CYS A 521 -3.55 -20.25 -4.70
CA CYS A 521 -4.28 -19.22 -4.00
C CYS A 521 -3.35 -18.19 -3.38
N ASP A 522 -3.95 -17.09 -2.92
CA ASP A 522 -3.25 -16.02 -2.22
C ASP A 522 -3.48 -16.13 -0.71
N PHE A 523 -4.55 -16.79 -0.27
CA PHE A 523 -4.89 -16.97 1.14
C PHE A 523 -5.47 -18.36 1.39
N VAL A 524 -5.22 -18.90 2.58
CA VAL A 524 -5.90 -20.12 3.06
C VAL A 524 -6.56 -19.84 4.40
N MET A 525 -7.87 -20.04 4.50
CA MET A 525 -8.59 -20.01 5.77
C MET A 525 -8.95 -21.44 6.17
N VAL A 526 -8.61 -21.83 7.40
CA VAL A 526 -8.86 -23.18 7.91
C VAL A 526 -9.71 -23.10 9.16
N ARG A 527 -10.70 -23.99 9.24
CA ARG A 527 -11.53 -24.20 10.42
C ARG A 527 -11.52 -25.69 10.78
N THR A 528 -10.81 -26.05 11.84
CA THR A 528 -10.41 -27.44 12.17
C THR A 528 -10.77 -27.84 13.60
N HIS A 529 -10.75 -29.15 13.88
CA HIS A 529 -10.83 -29.68 15.24
C HIS A 529 -9.49 -29.72 15.97
N ASP A 530 -8.37 -29.53 15.27
CA ASP A 530 -7.03 -29.79 15.81
C ASP A 530 -6.06 -28.67 15.42
N ASP A 531 -5.46 -28.02 16.43
CA ASP A 531 -4.48 -26.96 16.24
C ASP A 531 -3.21 -27.45 15.52
N THR A 532 -2.88 -28.74 15.60
CA THR A 532 -1.70 -29.31 14.93
C THR A 532 -1.79 -29.22 13.40
N VAL A 533 -3.00 -29.25 12.84
CA VAL A 533 -3.24 -29.05 11.40
C VAL A 533 -2.75 -27.67 10.97
N LEU A 534 -3.11 -26.63 11.73
CA LEU A 534 -2.69 -25.26 11.44
C LEU A 534 -1.18 -25.10 11.61
N THR A 535 -0.61 -25.60 12.72
CA THR A 535 0.84 -25.56 12.96
C THR A 535 1.63 -26.27 11.87
N GLU A 536 1.17 -27.44 11.43
CA GLU A 536 1.81 -28.18 10.33
C GLU A 536 1.71 -27.41 9.01
N MET A 537 0.54 -26.85 8.68
CA MET A 537 0.38 -26.07 7.45
C MET A 537 1.28 -24.82 7.42
N VAL A 538 1.40 -24.09 8.54
CA VAL A 538 2.29 -22.90 8.65
C VAL A 538 3.73 -23.23 8.30
N ASN A 539 4.25 -24.38 8.77
CA ASN A 539 5.65 -24.78 8.50
C ASN A 539 5.98 -24.96 7.01
N TYR A 540 4.98 -25.14 6.16
CA TYR A 540 5.17 -25.37 4.72
C TYR A 540 4.45 -24.35 3.83
N SER A 541 3.83 -23.34 4.43
CA SER A 541 3.07 -22.35 3.69
C SER A 541 3.95 -21.26 3.08
N LYS A 542 3.53 -20.79 1.90
CA LYS A 542 4.03 -19.59 1.23
C LYS A 542 2.93 -18.52 1.09
N VAL A 543 1.73 -18.82 1.58
CA VAL A 543 0.54 -17.95 1.58
C VAL A 543 0.01 -17.77 3.01
N PRO A 544 -0.61 -16.63 3.37
CA PRO A 544 -1.16 -16.44 4.70
C PRO A 544 -2.17 -17.53 5.06
N ILE A 545 -2.08 -17.99 6.32
CA ILE A 545 -3.02 -18.96 6.89
C ILE A 545 -3.83 -18.22 7.95
N ILE A 546 -5.14 -18.32 7.82
CA ILE A 546 -6.11 -17.66 8.69
C ILE A 546 -6.87 -18.74 9.46
N ASN A 547 -6.76 -18.73 10.79
CA ASN A 547 -7.52 -19.63 11.64
C ASN A 547 -8.95 -19.08 11.83
N GLY A 548 -9.90 -19.68 11.10
CA GLY A 548 -11.32 -19.38 11.23
C GLY A 548 -11.98 -19.97 12.49
N LEU A 549 -11.35 -20.97 13.11
CA LEU A 549 -11.54 -21.52 14.47
C LEU A 549 -10.78 -22.86 14.56
N SER A 550 -10.12 -23.09 15.69
CA SER A 550 -9.48 -24.36 16.04
C SER A 550 -9.94 -24.86 17.42
N ALA A 551 -9.30 -25.89 17.97
CA ALA A 551 -9.65 -26.41 19.30
C ALA A 551 -9.31 -25.39 20.40
N LEU A 552 -8.18 -24.68 20.26
CA LEU A 552 -7.67 -23.76 21.27
C LEU A 552 -7.90 -22.29 20.96
N TYR A 553 -8.04 -21.89 19.70
CA TYR A 553 -8.05 -20.47 19.32
C TYR A 553 -9.24 -20.09 18.42
N HIS A 554 -9.73 -18.86 18.59
CA HIS A 554 -10.70 -18.24 17.71
C HIS A 554 -10.34 -16.75 17.43
N PRO A 555 -9.18 -16.46 16.82
CA PRO A 555 -8.65 -15.08 16.73
C PRO A 555 -9.54 -14.15 15.91
N CYS A 556 -10.15 -14.63 14.82
CA CYS A 556 -11.08 -13.81 14.03
C CYS A 556 -12.34 -13.38 14.81
N GLN A 557 -12.75 -14.13 15.83
CA GLN A 557 -13.87 -13.73 16.68
C GLN A 557 -13.46 -12.55 17.57
N VAL A 558 -12.31 -12.65 18.22
CA VAL A 558 -11.80 -11.62 19.12
C VAL A 558 -11.56 -10.29 18.40
N LEU A 559 -11.07 -10.32 17.16
CA LEU A 559 -10.95 -9.10 16.36
C LEU A 559 -12.32 -8.42 16.11
N ALA A 560 -13.39 -9.20 15.87
CA ALA A 560 -14.74 -8.66 15.74
C ALA A 560 -15.28 -8.11 17.08
N ASP A 561 -14.90 -8.75 18.19
CA ASP A 561 -15.26 -8.32 19.54
C ASP A 561 -14.64 -6.96 19.86
N LEU A 562 -13.34 -6.79 19.58
CA LEU A 562 -12.62 -5.54 19.77
C LEU A 562 -13.16 -4.42 18.86
N LEU A 563 -13.48 -4.70 17.59
CA LEU A 563 -14.11 -3.69 16.72
C LEU A 563 -15.42 -3.18 17.31
N SER A 564 -16.23 -4.08 17.87
CA SER A 564 -17.54 -3.75 18.41
C SER A 564 -17.44 -2.89 19.66
N LEU A 565 -16.47 -3.18 20.53
CA LEU A 565 -16.16 -2.35 21.70
C LEU A 565 -15.62 -0.98 21.28
N GLN A 566 -14.72 -0.92 20.29
CA GLN A 566 -14.20 0.34 19.76
C GLN A 566 -15.31 1.20 19.15
N GLU A 567 -16.25 0.61 18.41
CA GLU A 567 -17.40 1.33 17.85
C GLU A 567 -18.34 1.86 18.94
N HIS A 568 -18.55 1.10 20.02
CA HIS A 568 -19.46 1.47 21.10
C HIS A 568 -18.87 2.54 22.04
N PHE A 569 -17.62 2.33 22.50
CA PHE A 569 -16.98 3.17 23.51
C PHE A 569 -16.04 4.24 22.92
N GLY A 570 -15.68 4.14 21.63
CA GLY A 570 -14.77 5.06 20.94
C GLY A 570 -13.28 4.81 21.22
N THR A 571 -12.94 4.06 22.27
CA THR A 571 -11.58 3.64 22.61
C THR A 571 -11.60 2.26 23.26
N LEU A 572 -10.49 1.52 23.13
CA LEU A 572 -10.27 0.24 23.81
C LEU A 572 -9.42 0.40 25.08
N ASP A 573 -8.60 1.45 25.14
CA ASP A 573 -7.67 1.66 26.24
C ASP A 573 -8.41 1.89 27.56
N GLY A 574 -8.14 1.02 28.53
CA GLY A 574 -8.70 1.11 29.88
C GLY A 574 -10.06 0.43 30.06
N LEU A 575 -10.66 -0.12 29.01
CA LEU A 575 -11.89 -0.91 29.13
C LEU A 575 -11.65 -2.19 29.91
N THR A 576 -12.66 -2.65 30.65
CA THR A 576 -12.64 -3.94 31.33
C THR A 576 -13.77 -4.84 30.84
N ILE A 577 -13.46 -6.07 30.43
CA ILE A 577 -14.42 -7.09 30.01
C ILE A 577 -14.47 -8.18 31.08
N ALA A 578 -15.67 -8.62 31.47
CA ALA A 578 -15.89 -9.84 32.24
C ALA A 578 -16.34 -10.99 31.35
N TYR A 579 -15.53 -12.04 31.22
CA TYR A 579 -15.92 -13.28 30.56
C TYR A 579 -16.46 -14.30 31.57
N ILE A 580 -17.70 -14.76 31.37
CA ILE A 580 -18.39 -15.68 32.27
C ILE A 580 -18.72 -16.97 31.51
N GLY A 581 -18.36 -18.14 32.06
CA GLY A 581 -18.74 -19.43 31.49
C GLY A 581 -17.54 -20.32 31.16
N ASP A 582 -17.56 -20.97 30.00
CA ASP A 582 -16.58 -22.00 29.62
C ASP A 582 -15.22 -21.39 29.23
N GLY A 583 -14.13 -21.88 29.81
CA GLY A 583 -12.75 -21.48 29.49
C GLY A 583 -12.28 -22.01 28.14
N ASN A 584 -13.02 -21.67 27.09
CA ASN A 584 -12.90 -22.25 25.76
C ASN A 584 -12.00 -21.42 24.84
N ASN A 585 -11.99 -21.75 23.54
CA ASN A 585 -11.17 -21.09 22.54
C ASN A 585 -11.43 -19.59 22.35
N VAL A 586 -12.63 -19.09 22.67
CA VAL A 586 -12.94 -17.66 22.65
C VAL A 586 -12.24 -16.98 23.82
N LEU A 587 -12.36 -17.51 25.04
CA LEU A 587 -11.66 -16.96 26.21
C LEU A 587 -10.14 -17.02 25.99
N HIS A 588 -9.61 -18.13 25.48
CA HIS A 588 -8.17 -18.25 25.20
C HIS A 588 -7.67 -17.15 24.28
N SER A 589 -8.30 -16.93 23.12
CA SER A 589 -7.89 -15.85 22.22
C SER A 589 -8.12 -14.46 22.84
N LEU A 590 -9.15 -14.29 23.68
CA LEU A 590 -9.42 -13.01 24.35
C LEU A 590 -8.31 -12.65 25.34
N LEU A 591 -7.86 -13.61 26.14
CA LEU A 591 -6.75 -13.47 27.09
C LEU A 591 -5.43 -13.09 26.40
N LEU A 592 -5.20 -13.61 25.20
CA LEU A 592 -3.98 -13.36 24.44
C LEU A 592 -4.01 -12.02 23.70
N MET A 593 -5.15 -11.63 23.11
CA MET A 593 -5.21 -10.49 22.18
C MET A 593 -5.70 -9.18 22.81
N ALA A 594 -6.72 -9.22 23.69
CA ALA A 594 -7.35 -7.99 24.18
C ALA A 594 -6.40 -7.12 25.04
N PRO A 595 -5.54 -7.70 25.91
CA PRO A 595 -4.54 -6.93 26.65
C PRO A 595 -3.54 -6.15 25.76
N LEU A 596 -3.25 -6.64 24.54
CA LEU A 596 -2.34 -5.96 23.61
C LEU A 596 -2.83 -4.58 23.17
N VAL A 597 -4.15 -4.34 23.28
CA VAL A 597 -4.80 -3.06 22.94
C VAL A 597 -5.37 -2.34 24.17
N GLY A 598 -4.87 -2.68 25.36
CA GLY A 598 -5.19 -1.97 26.60
C GLY A 598 -6.50 -2.37 27.28
N VAL A 599 -7.10 -3.48 26.87
CA VAL A 599 -8.33 -4.02 27.48
C VAL A 599 -7.98 -4.98 28.60
N LYS A 600 -8.57 -4.76 29.78
CA LYS A 600 -8.44 -5.66 30.95
C LYS A 600 -9.48 -6.78 30.88
N ILE A 601 -9.09 -7.98 31.28
CA ILE A 601 -9.95 -9.16 31.27
C ILE A 601 -10.15 -9.69 32.68
N ASN A 602 -11.39 -9.62 33.15
CA ASN A 602 -11.88 -10.41 34.26
C ASN A 602 -12.47 -11.69 33.69
N TYR A 603 -12.20 -12.85 34.29
CA TYR A 603 -12.92 -14.07 33.92
C TYR A 603 -13.35 -14.89 35.13
N CYS A 604 -14.47 -15.59 34.97
CA CYS A 604 -14.98 -16.54 35.94
C CYS A 604 -15.52 -17.77 35.21
N CYS A 605 -14.86 -18.90 35.45
CA CYS A 605 -15.20 -20.19 34.86
C CYS A 605 -15.48 -21.22 35.96
N PRO A 606 -16.29 -22.27 35.71
CA PRO A 606 -16.37 -23.41 36.62
C PRO A 606 -14.99 -24.04 36.84
N GLU A 607 -14.77 -24.66 38.01
CA GLU A 607 -13.47 -25.29 38.34
C GLU A 607 -13.03 -26.33 37.30
N SER A 608 -13.99 -27.08 36.73
CA SER A 608 -13.71 -28.10 35.71
C SER A 608 -13.53 -27.56 34.29
N HIS A 609 -13.74 -26.25 34.08
CA HIS A 609 -13.76 -25.59 32.77
C HIS A 609 -12.89 -24.32 32.76
N GLN A 610 -11.80 -24.31 33.53
CA GLN A 610 -10.82 -23.23 33.50
C GLN A 610 -10.09 -23.17 32.14
N PRO A 611 -9.61 -21.98 31.71
CA PRO A 611 -8.73 -21.88 30.55
C PRO A 611 -7.49 -22.75 30.77
N ARG A 612 -6.95 -23.33 29.69
CA ARG A 612 -5.78 -24.21 29.79
C ARG A 612 -4.58 -23.46 30.36
N GLU A 613 -3.84 -24.11 31.25
CA GLU A 613 -2.61 -23.55 31.85
C GLU A 613 -1.59 -23.09 30.80
N GLU A 614 -1.47 -23.82 29.70
CA GLU A 614 -0.60 -23.47 28.56
C GLU A 614 -0.92 -22.10 27.96
N ILE A 615 -2.19 -21.67 27.99
CA ILE A 615 -2.62 -20.37 27.46
C ILE A 615 -2.29 -19.27 28.47
N LEU A 616 -2.52 -19.52 29.76
CA LEU A 616 -2.16 -18.58 30.82
C LEU A 616 -0.64 -18.33 30.85
N ASN A 617 0.17 -19.38 30.64
CA ASN A 617 1.62 -19.29 30.56
C ASN A 617 2.13 -18.54 29.31
N GLN A 618 1.30 -18.37 28.28
CA GLN A 618 1.65 -17.59 27.08
C GLN A 618 1.47 -16.09 27.29
N CYS A 619 0.71 -15.66 28.30
CA CYS A 619 0.60 -14.26 28.67
C CYS A 619 1.95 -13.76 29.21
N THR A 620 2.49 -12.65 28.69
CA THR A 620 3.74 -12.09 29.23
C THR A 620 3.51 -11.48 30.61
N SER A 621 4.57 -11.36 31.42
CA SER A 621 4.49 -10.79 32.77
C SER A 621 3.89 -9.38 32.83
N SER A 622 3.97 -8.60 31.73
CA SER A 622 3.30 -7.30 31.63
C SER A 622 1.79 -7.41 31.39
N LEU A 623 1.35 -8.42 30.62
CA LEU A 623 -0.07 -8.66 30.31
C LEU A 623 -0.79 -9.39 31.44
N GLU A 624 -0.08 -10.19 32.24
CA GLU A 624 -0.63 -10.84 33.45
C GLU A 624 -1.32 -9.83 34.38
N SER A 625 -0.76 -8.62 34.51
CA SER A 625 -1.35 -7.55 35.33
C SER A 625 -2.70 -7.03 34.84
N MET A 626 -3.09 -7.35 33.60
CA MET A 626 -4.36 -6.97 32.98
C MET A 626 -5.41 -8.09 33.03
N ILE A 627 -5.07 -9.26 33.57
CA ILE A 627 -5.93 -10.44 33.62
C ILE A 627 -6.22 -10.77 35.08
N THR A 628 -7.49 -10.96 35.44
CA THR A 628 -7.89 -11.33 36.80
C THR A 628 -8.93 -12.46 36.78
N CYS A 629 -8.63 -13.55 37.48
CA CYS A 629 -9.56 -14.65 37.70
C CYS A 629 -10.37 -14.41 38.97
N TYR A 630 -11.68 -14.64 38.91
CA TYR A 630 -12.59 -14.53 40.04
C TYR A 630 -13.29 -15.85 40.33
N SER A 631 -13.64 -16.06 41.60
CA SER A 631 -14.33 -17.28 42.06
C SER A 631 -15.85 -17.24 41.85
N THR A 632 -16.43 -16.05 41.68
CA THR A 632 -17.88 -15.89 41.45
C THR A 632 -18.16 -14.94 40.28
N PRO A 633 -19.20 -15.22 39.45
CA PRO A 633 -19.58 -14.32 38.37
C PRO A 633 -19.91 -12.91 38.84
N GLU A 634 -20.54 -12.76 40.01
CA GLU A 634 -20.91 -11.47 40.59
C GLU A 634 -19.71 -10.59 40.90
N GLU A 635 -18.60 -11.17 41.34
CA GLU A 635 -17.37 -10.42 41.57
C GLU A 635 -16.69 -10.04 40.26
N ALA A 636 -16.69 -10.96 39.28
CA ALA A 636 -16.06 -10.75 37.98
C ALA A 636 -16.68 -9.57 37.20
N VAL A 637 -18.00 -9.40 37.29
CA VAL A 637 -18.74 -8.35 36.56
C VAL A 637 -18.76 -6.99 37.25
N ARG A 638 -18.25 -6.86 38.49
CA ARG A 638 -18.24 -5.55 39.17
C ARG A 638 -17.31 -4.59 38.47
N HIS A 639 -17.83 -3.38 38.23
CA HIS A 639 -17.07 -2.28 37.63
C HIS A 639 -16.52 -2.55 36.22
N VAL A 640 -17.14 -3.45 35.46
CA VAL A 640 -16.76 -3.76 34.07
C VAL A 640 -17.61 -3.01 33.06
N ASP A 641 -17.05 -2.82 31.86
CA ASP A 641 -17.68 -2.11 30.75
C ASP A 641 -18.40 -3.07 29.79
N ALA A 642 -18.00 -4.34 29.75
CA ALA A 642 -18.69 -5.37 28.98
C ALA A 642 -18.74 -6.70 29.72
N VAL A 643 -19.85 -7.42 29.57
CA VAL A 643 -20.01 -8.81 30.02
C VAL A 643 -20.17 -9.71 28.81
N TYR A 644 -19.33 -10.74 28.74
CA TYR A 644 -19.18 -11.62 27.59
C TYR A 644 -19.36 -13.08 28.03
N THR A 645 -20.14 -13.86 27.29
CA THR A 645 -20.21 -15.31 27.43
C THR A 645 -20.20 -16.00 26.05
N ASP A 646 -19.99 -17.31 26.05
CA ASP A 646 -20.11 -18.17 24.88
C ASP A 646 -20.88 -19.43 25.28
N VAL A 647 -21.23 -20.25 24.29
CA VAL A 647 -21.95 -21.51 24.50
C VAL A 647 -21.27 -22.38 25.55
N TRP A 648 -22.06 -22.88 26.50
CA TRP A 648 -21.58 -23.88 27.45
C TRP A 648 -21.33 -25.19 26.71
N THR A 649 -20.09 -25.66 26.72
CA THR A 649 -19.61 -26.87 26.01
C THR A 649 -19.76 -26.77 24.48
N SER A 650 -18.69 -26.33 23.82
CA SER A 650 -18.63 -26.14 22.36
C SER A 650 -19.06 -27.39 21.57
N MET A 651 -19.74 -27.16 20.43
CA MET A 651 -20.18 -28.20 19.49
C MET A 651 -19.04 -29.16 19.11
N GLY A 652 -19.06 -30.37 19.69
CA GLY A 652 -18.07 -31.43 19.44
C GLY A 652 -17.96 -32.47 20.54
N PHE A 653 -18.35 -32.15 21.77
CA PHE A 653 -18.41 -33.10 22.88
C PHE A 653 -19.86 -33.44 23.21
N VAL A 654 -20.48 -34.29 22.39
CA VAL A 654 -21.75 -34.94 22.75
C VAL A 654 -21.45 -36.08 23.72
N ASN A 655 -20.97 -35.74 24.91
CA ASN A 655 -21.10 -36.61 26.07
C ASN A 655 -21.86 -35.79 27.12
N GLN A 656 -23.03 -36.30 27.48
CA GLN A 656 -23.84 -35.83 28.59
C GLN A 656 -23.01 -35.91 29.88
N ASP A 657 -22.30 -34.85 30.26
CA ASP A 657 -21.74 -34.76 31.61
C ASP A 657 -21.62 -33.29 32.05
N ASN A 658 -22.46 -32.94 33.04
CA ASN A 658 -22.43 -31.77 33.92
C ASN A 658 -22.92 -30.40 33.41
N GLU A 659 -24.19 -30.28 32.99
CA GLU A 659 -24.87 -28.96 33.02
C GLU A 659 -24.88 -28.36 34.44
N ASP A 660 -24.87 -29.23 35.48
CA ASP A 660 -24.83 -28.82 36.88
C ASP A 660 -23.63 -27.93 37.23
N CYS A 661 -22.48 -28.08 36.55
CA CYS A 661 -21.27 -27.31 36.87
C CYS A 661 -21.34 -25.85 36.40
N PHE A 662 -22.26 -25.51 35.48
CA PHE A 662 -22.51 -24.15 35.04
C PHE A 662 -23.63 -23.48 35.86
N THR A 663 -24.17 -24.14 36.89
CA THR A 663 -25.14 -23.54 37.80
C THR A 663 -24.56 -22.28 38.45
N GLY A 664 -25.20 -21.13 38.20
CA GLY A 664 -24.74 -19.82 38.68
C GLY A 664 -23.93 -19.01 37.66
N PHE A 665 -23.53 -19.59 36.51
CA PHE A 665 -22.77 -18.91 35.48
C PHE A 665 -23.62 -18.32 34.35
N GLN A 666 -24.96 -18.40 34.43
CA GLN A 666 -25.85 -17.83 33.42
C GLN A 666 -25.74 -16.30 33.44
N VAL A 667 -25.44 -15.72 32.28
CA VAL A 667 -25.47 -14.26 32.13
C VAL A 667 -26.92 -13.81 31.99
N ASN A 668 -27.39 -13.07 32.97
CA ASN A 668 -28.77 -12.59 33.06
C ASN A 668 -28.80 -11.10 33.42
N GLU A 669 -29.99 -10.53 33.42
CA GLU A 669 -30.22 -9.11 33.71
C GLU A 669 -29.74 -8.73 35.12
N ALA A 670 -29.88 -9.63 36.10
CA ALA A 670 -29.43 -9.39 37.48
C ALA A 670 -27.90 -9.35 37.59
N LEU A 671 -27.20 -10.18 36.83
CA LEU A 671 -25.74 -10.15 36.73
C LEU A 671 -25.26 -8.90 36.00
N MET A 672 -25.90 -8.56 34.87
CA MET A 672 -25.64 -7.31 34.13
C MET A 672 -25.84 -6.06 34.98
N ALA A 673 -26.82 -6.06 35.90
CA ALA A 673 -27.08 -4.93 36.79
C ALA A 673 -25.95 -4.64 37.79
N GLN A 674 -24.98 -5.56 37.94
CA GLN A 674 -23.79 -5.36 38.79
C GLN A 674 -22.60 -4.74 38.04
N ALA A 675 -22.67 -4.65 36.71
CA ALA A 675 -21.67 -3.99 35.87
C ALA A 675 -21.81 -2.45 35.89
N ASN A 676 -20.90 -1.73 35.22
CA ASN A 676 -20.97 -0.27 35.15
C ASN A 676 -22.29 0.19 34.49
N SER A 677 -22.73 1.40 34.87
CA SER A 677 -23.86 2.05 34.21
C SER A 677 -23.51 2.33 32.74
N GLY A 678 -24.12 1.59 31.82
CA GLY A 678 -23.78 1.63 30.39
C GLY A 678 -22.99 0.42 29.89
N ALA A 679 -22.76 -0.59 30.73
CA ALA A 679 -22.10 -1.82 30.30
C ALA A 679 -22.89 -2.56 29.20
N VAL A 680 -22.16 -3.17 28.28
CA VAL A 680 -22.74 -3.90 27.13
C VAL A 680 -22.66 -5.42 27.31
N PHE A 681 -23.64 -6.13 26.73
CA PHE A 681 -23.66 -7.58 26.67
C PHE A 681 -23.15 -8.08 25.31
N MET A 682 -22.25 -9.07 25.33
CA MET A 682 -21.59 -9.66 24.16
C MET A 682 -21.73 -11.19 24.17
N HIS A 683 -21.77 -11.81 22.99
CA HIS A 683 -21.86 -13.27 22.86
C HIS A 683 -21.31 -13.77 21.51
N CYS A 684 -20.50 -14.82 21.54
CA CYS A 684 -20.04 -15.49 20.32
C CYS A 684 -21.16 -16.42 19.85
N MET A 685 -22.07 -15.92 19.02
CA MET A 685 -23.19 -16.73 18.54
C MET A 685 -22.70 -18.01 17.81
N PRO A 686 -23.55 -19.04 17.54
CA PRO A 686 -24.94 -19.16 17.98
C PRO A 686 -25.03 -19.27 19.51
N MET A 687 -26.10 -18.76 20.10
CA MET A 687 -26.38 -18.87 21.53
C MET A 687 -27.59 -19.78 21.76
N GLU A 688 -27.59 -20.48 22.89
CA GLU A 688 -28.72 -21.21 23.46
C GLU A 688 -29.39 -20.32 24.52
N ARG A 689 -30.52 -19.71 24.14
CA ARG A 689 -31.33 -18.92 25.06
C ARG A 689 -31.96 -19.80 26.14
N GLY A 690 -32.05 -19.27 27.35
CA GLY A 690 -32.50 -19.99 28.54
C GLY A 690 -31.42 -20.84 29.21
N LYS A 691 -30.22 -20.94 28.61
CA LYS A 691 -29.09 -21.72 29.12
C LYS A 691 -27.95 -20.80 29.56
N GLU A 692 -26.98 -20.49 28.70
CA GLU A 692 -25.87 -19.57 29.03
C GLU A 692 -26.32 -18.12 29.20
N VAL A 693 -27.46 -17.78 28.60
CA VAL A 693 -28.05 -16.45 28.64
C VAL A 693 -29.56 -16.54 28.85
N THR A 694 -30.18 -15.58 29.54
CA THR A 694 -31.65 -15.51 29.62
C THR A 694 -32.30 -15.27 28.26
N ASP A 695 -33.59 -15.59 28.14
CA ASP A 695 -34.33 -15.40 26.89
C ASP A 695 -34.38 -13.94 26.44
N SER A 696 -34.42 -12.98 27.37
CA SER A 696 -34.62 -11.56 27.07
C SER A 696 -33.33 -10.75 26.90
N LEU A 697 -32.23 -11.13 27.55
CA LEU A 697 -31.00 -10.33 27.55
C LEU A 697 -30.42 -10.08 26.14
N PRO A 698 -30.41 -11.05 25.21
CA PRO A 698 -29.89 -10.83 23.86
C PRO A 698 -30.63 -9.74 23.06
N ASP A 699 -31.91 -9.51 23.37
CA ASP A 699 -32.74 -8.50 22.73
C ASP A 699 -32.85 -7.20 23.56
N HIS A 700 -32.19 -7.15 24.73
CA HIS A 700 -32.15 -5.98 25.58
C HIS A 700 -31.30 -4.87 24.94
N SER A 701 -31.57 -3.61 25.28
CA SER A 701 -30.89 -2.45 24.67
C SER A 701 -29.39 -2.36 24.97
N CYS A 702 -28.90 -3.10 25.97
CA CYS A 702 -27.47 -3.18 26.29
C CYS A 702 -26.73 -4.25 25.47
N SER A 703 -27.45 -5.08 24.71
CA SER A 703 -26.87 -6.14 23.88
C SER A 703 -26.32 -5.57 22.58
N ILE A 704 -25.07 -5.90 22.26
CA ILE A 704 -24.41 -5.53 21.00
C ILE A 704 -24.10 -6.73 20.10
N ILE A 705 -24.64 -7.91 20.42
CA ILE A 705 -24.29 -9.20 19.80
C ILE A 705 -24.52 -9.25 18.27
N PHE A 706 -25.50 -8.52 17.76
CA PHE A 706 -25.78 -8.48 16.32
C PHE A 706 -24.77 -7.61 15.58
N ALA A 707 -24.41 -6.45 16.15
CA ALA A 707 -23.32 -5.61 15.65
C ALA A 707 -21.98 -6.37 15.71
N GLN A 708 -21.75 -7.11 16.79
CA GLN A 708 -20.60 -8.02 16.95
C GLN A 708 -20.54 -9.08 15.85
N SER A 709 -21.67 -9.71 15.53
CA SER A 709 -21.72 -10.71 14.46
C SER A 709 -21.59 -10.09 13.06
N GLU A 710 -22.06 -8.86 12.84
CA GLU A 710 -21.86 -8.11 11.60
C GLU A 710 -20.39 -7.75 11.41
N ASN A 711 -19.73 -7.30 12.49
CA ASN A 711 -18.33 -6.85 12.49
C ASN A 711 -17.34 -7.93 12.06
N ARG A 712 -17.70 -9.22 12.16
CA ARG A 712 -16.92 -10.32 11.57
C ARG A 712 -16.64 -10.11 10.08
N LEU A 713 -17.62 -9.64 9.30
CA LEU A 713 -17.43 -9.38 7.86
C LEU A 713 -16.38 -8.29 7.63
N HIS A 714 -16.48 -7.18 8.36
CA HIS A 714 -15.63 -6.02 8.16
C HIS A 714 -14.19 -6.26 8.65
N VAL A 715 -14.05 -6.97 9.76
CA VAL A 715 -12.75 -7.42 10.25
C VAL A 715 -12.10 -8.39 9.27
N GLN A 716 -12.85 -9.33 8.70
CA GLN A 716 -12.28 -10.26 7.71
C GLN A 716 -11.85 -9.56 6.43
N LYS A 717 -12.58 -8.54 5.98
CA LYS A 717 -12.16 -7.66 4.88
C LYS A 717 -10.82 -6.97 5.19
N ALA A 718 -10.72 -6.37 6.38
CA ALA A 718 -9.49 -5.72 6.83
C ALA A 718 -8.34 -6.72 6.97
N LEU A 719 -8.61 -7.92 7.49
CA LEU A 719 -7.64 -8.99 7.67
C LEU A 719 -7.08 -9.47 6.34
N LEU A 720 -7.93 -9.73 5.35
CA LEU A 720 -7.50 -10.13 4.01
C LEU A 720 -6.71 -9.02 3.31
N LEU A 721 -7.09 -7.76 3.51
CA LEU A 721 -6.34 -6.62 2.98
C LEU A 721 -4.98 -6.45 3.66
N PHE A 722 -4.91 -6.65 4.97
CA PHE A 722 -3.69 -6.55 5.75
C PHE A 722 -2.70 -7.66 5.39
N LEU A 723 -3.18 -8.89 5.22
CA LEU A 723 -2.36 -10.04 4.86
C LEU A 723 -2.01 -10.10 3.35
N GLY A 724 -2.70 -9.31 2.53
CA GLY A 724 -2.54 -9.29 1.07
C GLY A 724 -1.59 -8.22 0.54
N GLN A 725 -1.10 -7.34 1.42
CA GLN A 725 -0.02 -6.38 1.17
C GLN A 725 1.32 -7.09 1.24
#